data_AF-A0A3C0E3H5-F1
#
_entry.id   AF-A0A3C0E3H5-F1
#
_cell.length_a   1.000
_cell.length_b   1.000
_cell.length_c   1.000
_cell.angle_alpha   90.00
_cell.angle_beta   90.00
_cell.angle_gamma   90.00
#
_symmetry.space_group_name_H-M   'P 1'
#
loop_
_entity.id
_entity.type
_entity.pdbx_description
1 polymer ?
#
loop_
_entity_poly.entity_id
_entity_poly.type
_entity_poly.pdbx_seq_one_letter_code
_entity_poly.pdbx_strand_id
1 'polypeptide(L)'
;MNMNIFPRLFTVMFVAGLAGMGYANPAAQGRPSSEDIEVVVHRGANFLAPENTLPSARAALKYGAEWIELDVRKSKDGVLYNLHDETLDRTTDGHGPIHLVTSSEIERLDAGSWFGPAFRGLKVPRIETMLDSLKGKANVFFDVKKGTPVADLVKLVRAKGFEKNSFFWFADAKMVPEFVKLAPEMKIKVNASDIEGIKKWQAVCRPSYVEIEPENITKNLVNYCHKNGILVMAAIQNGNEEAYKKAIQAQPDLVNIDQPELWARVVAESKGEYVAPLSQYVDPRIGSEGLGRVFIGPSCPYGMVKPSPDCTPSPNSGWLPMPERVDGFAQVHVSGTGGGPKYGNVLVTPFGNGMDRVNHYDYREYETIRLGYYDTQFKQNGIRTEITTANRASFYRFTYPEDSLKSLAVDAGFFLGENPVPDAREAQQFVGSEIQVLSDHEVAGYTRIRGGWNNGKAYTVYFYAETDRPFVQSLTWKGNRITEAQSQYDSAEKTGALLRFAKNDKVVQLKVGISFLSMQKAKINAHSEIPHWSFEKVHQDLLGQWEQLLQKIEINPSTPLAKKRMFYTGLYHTMLMPVDRTDENPLWSDPEPYYDDFYAIWDTYRSSSPLITLIDPKREADIVRSLVNIYKRDGYMPDARSGNSNGRTQGGSNAEIVIADAFVKGLKGIDYELALEAMLKDATVPPGGNEEAEGRGGLIPYLELGYIPHGIDRAGNRTVEYSYCDYAIALVAKGLGKEDLYQRYLKQSENWKNLWRGDYEHEGAKGFIMPRDKEGNWLDSIPFGHSTRMQPKFKYTPVTFEGPWYTPWWSMFFYEASSWEYSLSIPHDVPGLIEKCGGAADFEKRLDIFFDKGFFNVNNEPSFLTPCLYHWLGKPWRSSDRIREIIAKNYNDGPVGLPGNDDSGAMSSWLAFHMIGLYPNAGQDYYLIHTPLLTSTTFHLEGGKEFKVVAEGLSDKNCYIQGVTLNGKDYPYSALRHKDIMAGGELVLKMGKKPGNWGKELGLDK
;
A
#
# COMPACT_ATOMS: atom_id res chain seq x y z
N MET A 1 -35.18 -17.40 48.41
CA MET A 1 -34.36 -18.31 47.59
C MET A 1 -34.43 -17.79 46.17
N ASN A 2 -33.68 -16.71 45.87
CA ASN A 2 -32.28 -16.64 45.40
C ASN A 2 -32.29 -16.53 43.85
N MET A 3 -32.24 -15.31 43.30
CA MET A 3 -31.03 -14.53 42.93
C MET A 3 -30.27 -15.23 41.79
N ASN A 4 -29.85 -14.64 40.66
CA ASN A 4 -29.51 -13.26 40.28
C ASN A 4 -29.33 -13.24 38.74
N ILE A 5 -29.73 -12.19 38.02
CA ILE A 5 -29.14 -11.83 36.72
C ILE A 5 -29.07 -10.29 36.62
N PHE A 6 -27.85 -9.76 36.64
CA PHE A 6 -27.49 -8.40 36.18
C PHE A 6 -26.14 -8.48 35.44
N PRO A 7 -25.87 -7.63 34.44
CA PRO A 7 -24.76 -7.75 33.49
C PRO A 7 -23.52 -6.96 33.95
N ARG A 8 -22.34 -7.32 33.43
CA ARG A 8 -21.11 -6.53 33.61
C ARG A 8 -20.74 -5.79 32.32
N LEU A 9 -20.78 -4.46 32.42
CA LEU A 9 -20.11 -3.51 31.53
C LEU A 9 -18.59 -3.72 31.56
N PHE A 10 -17.94 -3.59 30.41
CA PHE A 10 -16.51 -3.30 30.30
C PHE A 10 -16.32 -1.78 30.38
N THR A 11 -15.68 -1.31 31.45
CA THR A 11 -15.30 0.09 31.65
C THR A 11 -13.87 0.30 31.12
N VAL A 12 -13.74 1.20 30.15
CA VAL A 12 -12.46 1.76 29.69
C VAL A 12 -11.93 2.70 30.78
N MET A 13 -10.73 2.44 31.30
CA MET A 13 -10.08 3.28 32.30
C MET A 13 -9.57 4.59 31.66
N PHE A 14 -10.21 5.70 32.00
CA PHE A 14 -9.64 7.05 31.91
C PHE A 14 -8.97 7.36 33.25
N VAL A 15 -7.66 7.60 33.26
CA VAL A 15 -6.95 8.09 34.44
C VAL A 15 -7.14 9.61 34.52
N ALA A 16 -7.94 10.06 35.48
CA ALA A 16 -8.06 11.46 35.86
C ALA A 16 -7.28 11.70 37.17
N GLY A 17 -6.20 12.47 37.10
CA GLY A 17 -5.46 12.94 38.26
C GLY A 17 -6.19 14.11 38.94
N LEU A 18 -6.70 13.89 40.15
CA LEU A 18 -7.15 14.92 41.08
C LEU A 18 -5.98 15.35 41.96
N ALA A 19 -5.54 16.61 41.86
CA ALA A 19 -4.60 17.23 42.79
C ALA A 19 -5.36 18.10 43.80
N GLY A 20 -5.12 17.83 45.08
CA GLY A 20 -5.71 18.53 46.22
C GLY A 20 -5.14 19.93 46.45
N MET A 21 -5.99 20.82 46.94
CA MET A 21 -5.63 22.15 47.44
C MET A 21 -4.89 22.04 48.78
N GLY A 22 -3.72 22.67 48.87
CA GLY A 22 -3.03 22.98 50.12
C GLY A 22 -2.43 24.39 50.04
N TYR A 23 -2.91 25.30 50.87
CA TYR A 23 -2.35 26.65 51.04
C TYR A 23 -1.16 26.60 52.02
N ALA A 24 0.04 27.06 51.61
CA ALA A 24 1.03 27.67 52.53
C ALA A 24 2.17 28.45 51.82
N ASN A 25 2.27 29.72 52.22
CA ASN A 25 3.45 30.60 52.39
C ASN A 25 4.17 31.28 51.19
N PRO A 26 4.23 32.64 51.14
CA PRO A 26 4.88 33.39 50.07
C PRO A 26 6.29 33.84 50.46
N ALA A 27 7.30 32.97 50.32
CA ALA A 27 8.71 33.39 50.35
C ALA A 27 9.65 32.26 49.92
N ALA A 28 9.79 32.04 48.61
CA ALA A 28 10.97 31.53 47.92
C ALA A 28 10.57 31.19 46.46
N GLN A 29 10.84 32.09 45.52
CA GLN A 29 10.73 31.77 44.10
C GLN A 29 11.93 30.91 43.68
N GLY A 30 11.77 29.59 43.75
CA GLY A 30 12.58 28.61 43.02
C GLY A 30 11.91 28.29 41.68
N ARG A 31 12.72 28.17 40.61
CA ARG A 31 12.29 27.77 39.26
C ARG A 31 11.42 26.49 39.28
N PRO A 32 10.42 26.34 38.38
CA PRO A 32 9.85 25.04 38.05
C PRO A 32 10.95 24.10 37.49
N SER A 33 10.80 22.80 37.75
CA SER A 33 11.73 21.73 37.32
C SER A 33 11.90 21.68 35.80
N SER A 34 13.13 21.40 35.37
CA SER A 34 13.68 21.54 34.01
C SER A 34 13.48 20.30 33.10
N GLU A 35 12.24 19.86 32.84
CA GLU A 35 12.01 18.66 32.00
C GLU A 35 11.33 18.92 30.64
N ASP A 36 10.67 20.05 30.40
CA ASP A 36 9.99 20.31 29.13
C ASP A 36 10.69 21.42 28.30
N ILE A 37 10.97 21.11 27.03
CA ILE A 37 11.56 22.00 26.02
C ILE A 37 10.43 22.86 25.43
N GLU A 38 10.50 24.19 25.55
CA GLU A 38 9.47 25.05 24.97
C GLU A 38 9.58 25.11 23.43
N VAL A 39 8.44 25.18 22.75
CA VAL A 39 8.37 25.13 21.28
C VAL A 39 8.08 26.51 20.72
N VAL A 40 9.03 27.01 19.93
CA VAL A 40 8.87 28.17 19.06
C VAL A 40 8.59 27.68 17.64
N VAL A 41 7.50 28.15 17.05
CA VAL A 41 7.14 27.79 15.67
C VAL A 41 7.44 28.96 14.73
N HIS A 42 8.51 28.79 13.94
CA HIS A 42 9.01 29.73 12.95
C HIS A 42 7.96 29.98 11.87
N ARG A 43 7.55 31.24 11.70
CA ARG A 43 6.47 31.69 10.79
C ARG A 43 5.10 31.01 11.00
N GLY A 44 4.88 30.36 12.14
CA GLY A 44 3.75 29.45 12.38
C GLY A 44 3.90 28.12 11.62
N ALA A 45 2.95 27.18 11.78
CA ALA A 45 3.07 25.82 11.22
C ALA A 45 2.97 25.79 9.69
N ASN A 46 4.04 26.17 9.00
CA ASN A 46 4.08 26.48 7.57
C ASN A 46 4.06 25.25 6.65
N PHE A 47 4.05 24.04 7.22
CA PHE A 47 3.74 22.80 6.49
C PHE A 47 2.23 22.46 6.49
N LEU A 48 1.47 23.09 7.39
CA LEU A 48 0.04 22.79 7.59
C LEU A 48 -0.89 23.89 7.07
N ALA A 49 -0.38 25.12 6.96
CA ALA A 49 -1.13 26.28 6.49
C ALA A 49 -0.16 27.36 5.97
N PRO A 50 -0.63 28.34 5.18
CA PRO A 50 0.24 29.38 4.62
C PRO A 50 1.00 30.12 5.73
N GLU A 51 2.31 30.27 5.56
CA GLU A 51 3.18 30.86 6.58
C GLU A 51 2.76 32.29 6.96
N ASN A 52 3.07 32.70 8.20
CA ASN A 52 2.76 34.01 8.76
C ASN A 52 1.27 34.39 8.77
N THR A 53 0.37 33.41 8.78
CA THR A 53 -1.09 33.64 8.82
C THR A 53 -1.76 33.20 10.13
N LEU A 54 -3.00 33.63 10.36
CA LEU A 54 -3.81 33.15 11.48
C LEU A 54 -4.03 31.62 11.47
N PRO A 55 -4.32 30.98 10.31
CA PRO A 55 -4.34 29.52 10.21
C PRO A 55 -3.04 28.83 10.63
N SER A 56 -1.85 29.32 10.21
CA SER A 56 -0.59 28.69 10.60
C SER A 56 -0.30 28.83 12.10
N ALA A 57 -0.66 29.96 12.70
CA ALA A 57 -0.59 30.13 14.16
C ALA A 57 -1.56 29.20 14.91
N ARG A 58 -2.80 29.04 14.43
CA ARG A 58 -3.77 28.10 15.04
C ARG A 58 -3.32 26.65 14.92
N ALA A 59 -2.75 26.27 13.78
CA ALA A 59 -2.20 24.94 13.58
C ALA A 59 -1.03 24.68 14.53
N ALA A 60 -0.13 25.66 14.73
CA ALA A 60 0.94 25.56 15.71
C ALA A 60 0.42 25.33 17.14
N LEU A 61 -0.57 26.12 17.57
CA LEU A 61 -1.17 25.97 18.91
C LEU A 61 -1.85 24.61 19.13
N LYS A 62 -2.46 24.04 18.09
CA LYS A 62 -3.07 22.71 18.14
C LYS A 62 -2.06 21.63 18.55
N TYR A 63 -0.79 21.80 18.18
CA TYR A 63 0.30 20.87 18.47
C TYR A 63 1.20 21.32 19.62
N GLY A 64 0.68 22.19 20.49
CA GLY A 64 1.32 22.51 21.77
C GLY A 64 2.36 23.63 21.72
N ALA A 65 2.44 24.42 20.64
CA ALA A 65 3.38 25.53 20.58
C ALA A 65 3.14 26.59 21.67
N GLU A 66 4.17 26.91 22.46
CA GLU A 66 4.13 28.00 23.45
C GLU A 66 4.46 29.36 22.84
N TRP A 67 5.27 29.40 21.77
CA TRP A 67 5.72 30.63 21.12
C TRP A 67 5.43 30.61 19.61
N ILE A 68 4.90 31.72 19.11
CA ILE A 68 4.71 31.94 17.67
C ILE A 68 5.64 33.04 17.20
N GLU A 69 6.42 32.77 16.16
CA GLU A 69 7.24 33.79 15.50
C GLU A 69 6.40 34.68 14.60
N LEU A 70 6.62 36.00 14.70
CA LEU A 70 6.01 37.02 13.86
C LEU A 70 7.10 37.88 13.19
N ASP A 71 7.14 37.85 11.86
CA ASP A 71 8.03 38.65 11.03
C ASP A 71 7.49 40.07 10.83
N VAL A 72 8.12 41.06 11.44
CA VAL A 72 7.61 42.44 11.44
C VAL A 72 8.18 43.26 10.29
N ARG A 73 7.30 43.71 9.38
CA ARG A 73 7.61 44.69 8.31
C ARG A 73 6.63 45.84 8.27
N LYS A 74 7.05 46.97 7.70
CA LYS A 74 6.26 48.20 7.59
C LYS A 74 5.79 48.43 6.15
N SER A 75 4.52 48.83 5.98
CA SER A 75 3.99 49.37 4.72
C SER A 75 4.49 50.80 4.45
N LYS A 76 4.17 51.34 3.27
CA LYS A 76 4.48 52.73 2.88
C LYS A 76 3.92 53.78 3.86
N ASP A 77 2.72 53.54 4.37
CA ASP A 77 1.96 54.41 5.27
C ASP A 77 2.16 54.08 6.77
N GLY A 78 3.09 53.18 7.10
CA GLY A 78 3.54 52.96 8.48
C GLY A 78 2.86 51.82 9.24
N VAL A 79 1.98 51.04 8.60
CA VAL A 79 1.29 49.91 9.23
C VAL A 79 2.20 48.69 9.30
N LEU A 80 2.19 47.98 10.43
CA LEU A 80 3.01 46.79 10.66
C LEU A 80 2.29 45.51 10.24
N TYR A 81 2.90 44.73 9.35
CA TYR A 81 2.41 43.45 8.83
C TYR A 81 3.32 42.30 9.21
N ASN A 82 2.70 41.11 9.32
CA ASN A 82 3.37 39.84 9.53
C ASN A 82 3.79 39.26 8.17
N LEU A 83 5.04 39.50 7.74
CA LEU A 83 5.55 39.05 6.44
C LEU A 83 7.07 38.83 6.50
N HIS A 84 7.49 37.62 6.18
CA HIS A 84 8.91 37.25 6.20
C HIS A 84 9.73 38.01 5.13
N ASP A 85 9.26 38.02 3.89
CA ASP A 85 10.02 38.50 2.73
C ASP A 85 9.97 40.03 2.57
N GLU A 86 11.00 40.61 1.95
CA GLU A 86 11.01 42.05 1.66
C GLU A 86 9.99 42.45 0.59
N THR A 87 9.64 41.51 -0.28
CA THR A 87 8.66 41.68 -1.35
C THR A 87 7.42 40.83 -1.12
N LEU A 88 6.33 41.20 -1.80
CA LEU A 88 5.04 40.52 -1.76
C LEU A 88 4.99 39.29 -2.69
N ASP A 89 6.03 39.07 -3.49
CA ASP A 89 6.00 38.22 -4.69
C ASP A 89 5.78 36.73 -4.41
N ARG A 90 6.31 36.20 -3.30
CA ARG A 90 6.33 34.75 -3.05
C ARG A 90 5.06 34.25 -2.35
N THR A 91 4.57 35.01 -1.38
CA THR A 91 3.53 34.56 -0.45
C THR A 91 2.23 35.32 -0.64
N THR A 92 2.12 36.13 -1.68
CA THR A 92 0.89 36.82 -2.04
C THR A 92 0.70 36.90 -3.55
N ASP A 93 -0.44 37.40 -4.00
CA ASP A 93 -0.71 37.78 -5.40
C ASP A 93 -0.26 39.21 -5.76
N GLY A 94 0.43 39.90 -4.85
CA GLY A 94 1.00 41.23 -5.08
C GLY A 94 2.45 41.19 -5.58
N HIS A 95 2.98 42.36 -5.93
CA HIS A 95 4.35 42.49 -6.43
C HIS A 95 5.14 43.63 -5.79
N GLY A 96 6.44 43.41 -5.61
CA GLY A 96 7.42 44.40 -5.20
C GLY A 96 7.56 44.61 -3.69
N PRO A 97 8.43 45.55 -3.27
CA PRO A 97 8.77 45.75 -1.86
C PRO A 97 7.60 46.28 -1.02
N ILE A 98 7.30 45.61 0.10
CA ILE A 98 6.15 45.97 0.96
C ILE A 98 6.20 47.42 1.45
N HIS A 99 7.40 47.97 1.68
CA HIS A 99 7.60 49.33 2.17
C HIS A 99 7.22 50.43 1.15
N LEU A 100 6.93 50.05 -0.09
CA LEU A 100 6.45 50.96 -1.15
C LEU A 100 4.96 50.83 -1.43
N VAL A 101 4.28 49.89 -0.77
CA VAL A 101 2.85 49.58 -0.95
C VAL A 101 2.06 50.07 0.25
N THR A 102 0.89 50.68 0.05
CA THR A 102 0.04 51.18 1.14
C THR A 102 -0.71 50.04 1.83
N SER A 103 -1.09 50.22 3.10
CA SER A 103 -1.91 49.25 3.84
C SER A 103 -3.21 48.87 3.11
N SER A 104 -3.86 49.85 2.47
CA SER A 104 -5.09 49.65 1.70
C SER A 104 -4.94 48.76 0.47
N GLU A 105 -3.74 48.71 -0.11
CA GLU A 105 -3.39 47.84 -1.23
C GLU A 105 -3.04 46.45 -0.71
N ILE A 106 -2.24 46.35 0.36
CA ILE A 106 -1.84 45.07 0.98
C ILE A 106 -3.06 44.27 1.45
N GLU A 107 -4.09 44.93 1.99
CA GLU A 107 -5.31 44.27 2.48
C GLU A 107 -6.17 43.64 1.39
N ARG A 108 -5.95 44.01 0.14
CA ARG A 108 -6.66 43.40 -1.00
C ARG A 108 -6.01 42.10 -1.43
N LEU A 109 -4.74 41.91 -1.11
CA LEU A 109 -3.95 40.75 -1.55
C LEU A 109 -4.45 39.44 -0.94
N ASP A 110 -4.28 38.38 -1.69
CA ASP A 110 -4.45 36.99 -1.27
C ASP A 110 -3.10 36.45 -0.79
N ALA A 111 -3.06 35.96 0.45
CA ALA A 111 -1.87 35.40 1.11
C ALA A 111 -1.96 33.88 1.33
N GLY A 112 -2.93 33.19 0.74
CA GLY A 112 -3.19 31.77 0.99
C GLY A 112 -3.27 30.89 -0.25
N SER A 113 -3.65 31.43 -1.41
CA SER A 113 -3.79 30.69 -2.67
C SER A 113 -2.48 30.04 -3.13
N TRP A 114 -1.33 30.61 -2.80
CA TRP A 114 -0.01 30.04 -3.13
C TRP A 114 0.27 28.74 -2.35
N PHE A 115 -0.33 28.58 -1.18
CA PHE A 115 -0.16 27.39 -0.34
C PHE A 115 -1.14 26.28 -0.73
N GLY A 116 -2.38 26.65 -1.05
CA GLY A 116 -3.35 25.72 -1.59
C GLY A 116 -4.75 26.31 -1.72
N PRO A 117 -5.63 25.72 -2.56
CA PRO A 117 -6.95 26.26 -2.85
C PRO A 117 -7.84 26.46 -1.61
N ALA A 118 -7.68 25.61 -0.58
CA ALA A 118 -8.43 25.69 0.69
C ALA A 118 -8.17 26.99 1.48
N PHE A 119 -7.09 27.71 1.17
CA PHE A 119 -6.68 28.93 1.85
C PHE A 119 -6.88 30.19 0.99
N ARG A 120 -7.54 30.05 -0.16
CA ARG A 120 -7.86 31.18 -1.03
C ARG A 120 -8.63 32.27 -0.28
N GLY A 121 -8.24 33.51 -0.52
CA GLY A 121 -8.84 34.71 0.05
C GLY A 121 -8.28 35.14 1.41
N LEU A 122 -7.35 34.38 2.00
CA LEU A 122 -6.67 34.82 3.22
C LEU A 122 -5.90 36.12 2.98
N LYS A 123 -5.84 36.97 4.00
CA LYS A 123 -5.18 38.28 3.92
C LYS A 123 -3.83 38.25 4.62
N VAL A 124 -2.90 39.10 4.18
CA VAL A 124 -1.65 39.37 4.89
C VAL A 124 -1.99 39.97 6.26
N PRO A 125 -1.71 39.29 7.39
CA PRO A 125 -2.14 39.78 8.69
C PRO A 125 -1.35 41.01 9.13
N ARG A 126 -2.05 41.98 9.74
CA ARG A 126 -1.39 43.01 10.53
C ARG A 126 -0.80 42.37 11.80
N ILE A 127 0.31 42.91 12.32
CA ILE A 127 0.87 42.47 13.61
C ILE A 127 -0.16 42.63 14.73
N GLU A 128 -0.92 43.73 14.72
CA GLU A 128 -2.03 43.95 15.65
C GLU A 128 -3.04 42.79 15.66
N THR A 129 -3.48 42.34 14.48
CA THR A 129 -4.42 41.23 14.34
C THR A 129 -3.85 39.92 14.88
N MET A 130 -2.56 39.65 14.63
CA MET A 130 -1.88 38.48 15.16
C MET A 130 -1.84 38.53 16.70
N LEU A 131 -1.46 39.67 17.29
CA LEU A 131 -1.41 39.84 18.75
C LEU A 131 -2.78 39.67 19.41
N ASP A 132 -3.84 40.22 18.81
CA ASP A 132 -5.21 40.03 19.31
C ASP A 132 -5.62 38.55 19.29
N SER A 133 -5.19 37.80 18.27
CA SER A 133 -5.51 36.38 18.14
C SER A 133 -4.76 35.48 19.14
N LEU A 134 -3.53 35.87 19.50
CA LEU A 134 -2.59 35.10 20.34
C LEU A 134 -2.69 35.44 21.83
N LYS A 135 -3.33 36.57 22.18
CA LYS A 135 -3.44 37.02 23.57
C LYS A 135 -4.06 35.95 24.47
N GLY A 136 -3.32 35.57 25.50
CA GLY A 136 -3.73 34.52 26.45
C GLY A 136 -3.64 33.09 25.91
N LYS A 137 -3.10 32.89 24.72
CA LYS A 137 -2.94 31.56 24.08
C LYS A 137 -1.49 31.21 23.78
N ALA A 138 -0.67 32.19 23.40
CA ALA A 138 0.73 31.99 23.08
C ALA A 138 1.57 33.20 23.49
N ASN A 139 2.86 32.97 23.68
CA ASN A 139 3.88 34.02 23.71
C ASN A 139 4.33 34.34 22.27
N VAL A 140 5.05 35.45 22.10
CA VAL A 140 5.43 35.95 20.76
C VAL A 140 6.93 36.14 20.63
N PHE A 141 7.50 35.51 19.60
CA PHE A 141 8.83 35.83 19.13
C PHE A 141 8.72 36.84 17.98
N PHE A 142 9.23 38.06 18.16
CA PHE A 142 9.28 39.05 17.07
C PHE A 142 10.60 38.97 16.31
N ASP A 143 10.53 38.59 15.03
CA ASP A 143 11.61 38.77 14.07
C ASP A 143 11.46 40.17 13.44
N VAL A 144 12.26 41.13 13.93
CA VAL A 144 12.19 42.53 13.52
C VAL A 144 13.07 42.75 12.29
N LYS A 145 12.43 42.84 11.12
CA LYS A 145 13.12 43.04 9.84
C LYS A 145 13.66 44.46 9.70
N LYS A 146 14.64 44.61 8.79
CA LYS A 146 15.27 45.89 8.47
C LYS A 146 14.24 46.94 8.03
N GLY A 147 14.35 48.15 8.57
CA GLY A 147 13.47 49.28 8.24
C GLY A 147 12.18 49.36 9.09
N THR A 148 11.96 48.40 9.99
CA THR A 148 10.85 48.43 10.95
C THR A 148 11.09 49.51 12.02
N PRO A 149 10.12 50.42 12.28
CA PRO A 149 10.26 51.45 13.31
C PRO A 149 10.17 50.82 14.70
N VAL A 150 11.29 50.80 15.43
CA VAL A 150 11.40 50.17 16.74
C VAL A 150 10.43 50.80 17.75
N ALA A 151 10.30 52.13 17.75
CA ALA A 151 9.40 52.85 18.65
C ALA A 151 7.92 52.49 18.45
N ASP A 152 7.46 52.34 17.21
CA ASP A 152 6.07 52.00 16.90
C ASP A 152 5.76 50.56 17.30
N LEU A 153 6.69 49.63 17.06
CA LEU A 153 6.56 48.24 17.49
C LEU A 153 6.49 48.14 19.03
N VAL A 154 7.40 48.80 19.76
CA VAL A 154 7.38 48.81 21.24
C VAL A 154 6.07 49.36 21.78
N LYS A 155 5.56 50.44 21.18
CA LYS A 155 4.26 51.04 21.57
C LYS A 155 3.12 50.05 21.34
N LEU A 156 3.09 49.37 20.20
CA LEU A 156 2.07 48.36 19.88
C LEU A 156 2.12 47.16 20.85
N VAL A 157 3.32 46.64 21.12
CA VAL A 157 3.53 45.50 22.04
C VAL A 157 3.00 45.82 23.43
N ARG A 158 3.33 47.01 23.98
CA ARG A 158 2.80 47.46 25.28
C ARG A 158 1.29 47.67 25.25
N ALA A 159 0.76 48.27 24.18
CA ALA A 159 -0.68 48.49 24.04
C ALA A 159 -1.48 47.17 24.02
N LYS A 160 -0.90 46.11 23.45
CA LYS A 160 -1.54 44.78 23.38
C LYS A 160 -1.28 43.92 24.61
N GLY A 161 -0.32 44.28 25.47
CA GLY A 161 0.00 43.60 26.72
C GLY A 161 0.96 42.42 26.57
N PHE A 162 1.90 42.52 25.62
CA PHE A 162 2.89 41.47 25.33
C PHE A 162 4.28 41.75 25.91
N GLU A 163 4.47 42.84 26.65
CA GLU A 163 5.79 43.28 27.12
C GLU A 163 6.54 42.28 28.02
N LYS A 164 5.82 41.36 28.67
CA LYS A 164 6.40 40.27 29.47
C LYS A 164 6.44 38.92 28.74
N ASN A 165 5.60 38.77 27.72
CA ASN A 165 5.31 37.52 27.00
C ASN A 165 5.87 37.55 25.57
N SER A 166 6.95 38.32 25.36
CA SER A 166 7.61 38.39 24.07
C SER A 166 9.13 38.48 24.18
N PHE A 167 9.81 38.05 23.12
CA PHE A 167 11.22 38.37 22.90
C PHE A 167 11.47 38.79 21.45
N PHE A 168 12.59 39.47 21.22
CA PHE A 168 12.87 40.15 19.96
C PHE A 168 14.23 39.73 19.40
N TRP A 169 14.27 39.48 18.10
CA TRP A 169 15.49 39.45 17.30
C TRP A 169 15.45 40.58 16.27
N PHE A 170 16.61 41.12 15.92
CA PHE A 170 16.72 42.24 14.99
C PHE A 170 17.61 41.86 13.81
N ALA A 171 17.06 41.99 12.60
CA ALA A 171 17.79 41.73 11.36
C ALA A 171 18.93 42.73 11.11
N ASP A 172 18.92 43.90 11.77
CA ASP A 172 20.01 44.87 11.77
C ASP A 172 20.44 45.17 13.22
N ALA A 173 21.68 44.82 13.56
CA ALA A 173 22.25 45.05 14.88
C ALA A 173 22.23 46.52 15.31
N LYS A 174 22.15 47.47 14.37
CA LYS A 174 22.03 48.91 14.66
C LYS A 174 20.70 49.29 15.31
N MET A 175 19.68 48.43 15.23
CA MET A 175 18.38 48.65 15.87
C MET A 175 18.40 48.31 17.37
N VAL A 176 19.36 47.47 17.80
CA VAL A 176 19.44 46.98 19.18
C VAL A 176 19.67 48.11 20.19
N PRO A 177 20.60 49.07 20.00
CA PRO A 177 20.77 50.19 20.93
C PRO A 177 19.52 51.06 21.09
N GLU A 178 18.77 51.27 20.01
CA GLU A 178 17.50 52.01 20.05
C GLU A 178 16.46 51.24 20.87
N PHE A 179 16.31 49.94 20.63
CA PHE A 179 15.39 49.08 21.38
C PHE A 179 15.74 49.02 22.87
N VAL A 180 17.02 48.82 23.21
CA VAL A 180 17.50 48.79 24.60
C VAL A 180 17.20 50.11 25.32
N LYS A 181 17.24 51.24 24.60
CA LYS A 181 16.86 52.55 25.18
C LYS A 181 15.35 52.68 25.41
N LEU A 182 14.52 52.16 24.50
CA LEU A 182 13.06 52.32 24.52
C LEU A 182 12.34 51.29 25.40
N ALA A 183 12.89 50.09 25.50
CA ALA A 183 12.31 48.95 26.22
C ALA A 183 13.39 48.07 26.88
N PRO A 184 14.18 48.60 27.84
CA PRO A 184 15.25 47.85 28.51
C PRO A 184 14.73 46.63 29.29
N GLU A 185 13.43 46.57 29.58
CA GLU A 185 12.77 45.46 30.27
C GLU A 185 12.41 44.28 29.37
N MET A 186 12.31 44.49 28.05
CA MET A 186 11.89 43.47 27.10
C MET A 186 13.05 42.56 26.69
N LYS A 187 12.74 41.28 26.47
CA LYS A 187 13.75 40.23 26.26
C LYS A 187 14.31 40.25 24.83
N ILE A 188 15.63 40.08 24.71
CA ILE A 188 16.33 40.03 23.42
C ILE A 188 16.86 38.62 23.18
N LYS A 189 16.69 38.13 21.95
CA LYS A 189 17.31 36.92 21.42
C LYS A 189 18.45 37.30 20.48
N VAL A 190 19.58 36.62 20.60
CA VAL A 190 20.76 36.81 19.74
C VAL A 190 21.19 35.50 19.09
N ASN A 191 21.95 35.58 18.00
CA ASN A 191 22.50 34.40 17.33
C ASN A 191 24.00 34.31 17.65
N ALA A 192 24.45 33.12 18.03
CA ALA A 192 25.87 32.84 18.27
C ALA A 192 26.16 31.37 17.99
N SER A 193 27.41 31.05 17.67
CA SER A 193 27.85 29.66 17.47
C SER A 193 28.63 29.11 18.67
N ASP A 194 29.10 29.99 19.56
CA ASP A 194 29.92 29.64 20.72
C ASP A 194 29.81 30.69 21.84
N ILE A 195 30.52 30.44 22.95
CA ILE A 195 30.57 31.32 24.12
C ILE A 195 31.17 32.70 23.79
N GLU A 196 32.13 32.80 22.88
CA GLU A 196 32.74 34.09 22.52
C GLU A 196 31.78 34.97 21.71
N GLY A 197 30.98 34.37 20.83
CA GLY A 197 29.86 35.04 20.16
C GLY A 197 28.85 35.60 21.16
N ILE A 198 28.52 34.84 22.21
CA ILE A 198 27.60 35.30 23.27
C ILE A 198 28.21 36.49 24.04
N LYS A 199 29.49 36.43 24.40
CA LYS A 199 30.17 37.54 25.09
C LYS A 199 30.18 38.83 24.27
N LYS A 200 30.35 38.75 22.95
CA LYS A 200 30.25 39.92 22.06
C LYS A 200 28.88 40.56 22.13
N TRP A 201 27.81 39.77 22.16
CA TRP A 201 26.45 40.28 22.32
C TRP A 201 26.19 40.86 23.72
N GLN A 202 26.75 40.27 24.77
CA GLN A 202 26.67 40.80 26.14
C GLN A 202 27.32 42.18 26.29
N ALA A 203 28.26 42.55 25.43
CA ALA A 203 28.84 43.89 25.39
C ALA A 203 27.89 44.93 24.75
N VAL A 204 26.89 44.50 23.98
CA VAL A 204 25.97 45.36 23.23
C VAL A 204 24.59 45.42 23.88
N CYS A 205 24.12 44.31 24.44
CA CYS A 205 22.80 44.17 25.04
C CYS A 205 22.80 43.11 26.16
N ARG A 206 21.67 42.93 26.84
CA ARG A 206 21.49 41.84 27.80
C ARG A 206 20.65 40.72 27.15
N PRO A 207 21.26 39.75 26.45
CA PRO A 207 20.51 38.67 25.82
C PRO A 207 19.78 37.85 26.90
N SER A 208 18.52 37.52 26.62
CA SER A 208 17.72 36.57 27.41
C SER A 208 17.69 35.19 26.76
N TYR A 209 17.86 35.15 25.44
CA TYR A 209 17.89 33.93 24.64
C TYR A 209 19.09 33.96 23.69
N VAL A 210 19.69 32.80 23.44
CA VAL A 210 20.65 32.59 22.35
C VAL A 210 20.16 31.45 21.48
N GLU A 211 20.10 31.66 20.17
CA GLU A 211 19.83 30.61 19.20
C GLU A 211 21.13 30.05 18.63
N ILE A 212 21.24 28.72 18.63
CA ILE A 212 22.44 27.96 18.27
C ILE A 212 22.05 26.72 17.46
N GLU A 213 22.86 26.37 16.47
CA GLU A 213 22.74 25.12 15.72
C GLU A 213 22.88 23.89 16.65
N PRO A 214 22.03 22.85 16.52
CA PRO A 214 22.01 21.69 17.42
C PRO A 214 23.38 21.04 17.66
N GLU A 215 24.23 20.98 16.64
CA GLU A 215 25.56 20.35 16.72
C GLU A 215 26.53 21.10 17.63
N ASN A 216 26.28 22.39 17.87
CA ASN A 216 27.11 23.26 18.71
C ASN A 216 26.59 23.36 20.16
N ILE A 217 25.44 22.76 20.47
CA ILE A 217 24.87 22.75 21.82
C ILE A 217 25.62 21.71 22.67
N THR A 218 26.65 22.18 23.37
CA THR A 218 27.42 21.38 24.32
C THR A 218 27.00 21.67 25.75
N LYS A 219 27.20 20.71 26.67
CA LYS A 219 26.96 20.90 28.10
C LYS A 219 27.68 22.14 28.67
N ASN A 220 28.90 22.41 28.21
CA ASN A 220 29.67 23.58 28.63
C ASN A 220 29.01 24.89 28.21
N LEU A 221 28.47 24.94 26.99
CA LEU A 221 27.75 26.10 26.50
C LEU A 221 26.46 26.32 27.28
N VAL A 222 25.64 25.27 27.46
CA VAL A 222 24.38 25.35 28.22
C VAL A 222 24.63 25.86 29.63
N ASN A 223 25.64 25.30 30.33
CA ASN A 223 26.03 25.75 31.66
C ASN A 223 26.46 27.22 31.70
N TYR A 224 27.21 27.68 30.69
CA TYR A 224 27.60 29.08 30.58
C TYR A 224 26.38 29.99 30.40
N CYS A 225 25.47 29.65 29.49
CA CYS A 225 24.25 30.40 29.23
C CYS A 225 23.39 30.50 30.50
N HIS A 226 23.11 29.38 31.15
CA HIS A 226 22.29 29.32 32.36
C HIS A 226 22.88 30.12 33.52
N LYS A 227 24.21 30.07 33.72
CA LYS A 227 24.90 30.89 34.74
C LYS A 227 24.75 32.39 34.49
N ASN A 228 24.58 32.80 33.25
CA ASN A 228 24.36 34.20 32.85
C ASN A 228 22.88 34.56 32.70
N GLY A 229 21.95 33.66 33.04
CA GLY A 229 20.51 33.87 32.89
C GLY A 229 20.03 33.90 31.43
N ILE A 230 20.75 33.24 30.53
CA ILE A 230 20.44 33.12 29.09
C ILE A 230 19.87 31.72 28.85
N LEU A 231 18.75 31.63 28.14
CA LEU A 231 18.16 30.36 27.68
C LEU A 231 18.69 30.00 26.28
N VAL A 232 18.93 28.71 26.04
CA VAL A 232 19.45 28.18 24.79
C VAL A 232 18.30 27.67 23.94
N MET A 233 18.18 28.22 22.73
CA MET A 233 17.22 27.80 21.73
C MET A 233 17.95 27.06 20.60
N ALA A 234 17.51 25.86 20.25
CA ALA A 234 18.07 25.14 19.11
C ALA A 234 17.41 25.62 17.80
N ALA A 235 18.23 26.02 16.83
CA ALA A 235 17.78 26.34 15.47
C ALA A 235 17.50 25.05 14.69
N ILE A 236 16.24 24.76 14.38
CA ILE A 236 15.88 23.56 13.61
C ILE A 236 14.80 23.88 12.57
N GLN A 237 14.88 25.09 12.00
CA GLN A 237 14.07 25.45 10.85
C GLN A 237 14.44 24.52 9.67
N ASN A 238 13.44 24.05 8.94
CA ASN A 238 13.49 23.01 7.91
C ASN A 238 13.97 21.64 8.42
N GLY A 239 13.88 21.42 9.73
CA GLY A 239 14.24 20.17 10.38
C GLY A 239 13.38 18.99 9.93
N ASN A 240 14.01 17.83 9.81
CA ASN A 240 13.34 16.55 9.63
C ASN A 240 13.34 15.75 10.95
N GLU A 241 12.78 14.53 10.92
CA GLU A 241 12.70 13.67 12.10
C GLU A 241 14.05 13.40 12.77
N GLU A 242 15.13 13.24 11.99
CA GLU A 242 16.47 13.02 12.53
C GLU A 242 17.01 14.26 13.26
N ALA A 243 16.78 15.45 12.69
CA ALA A 243 17.15 16.71 13.32
C ALA A 243 16.41 16.92 14.66
N TYR A 244 15.12 16.59 14.71
CA TYR A 244 14.34 16.66 15.96
C TYR A 244 14.84 15.68 17.02
N LYS A 245 15.16 14.44 16.63
CA LYS A 245 15.79 13.46 17.55
C LYS A 245 17.12 13.96 18.11
N LYS A 246 17.98 14.57 17.28
CA LYS A 246 19.26 15.16 17.73
C LYS A 246 19.05 16.32 18.69
N ALA A 247 18.08 17.20 18.43
CA ALA A 247 17.80 18.32 19.32
C ALA A 247 17.25 17.86 20.68
N ILE A 248 16.37 16.86 20.72
CA ILE A 248 15.88 16.26 21.98
C ILE A 248 17.07 15.72 22.79
N GLN A 249 18.05 15.08 22.15
CA GLN A 249 19.26 14.59 22.83
C GLN A 249 20.15 15.73 23.35
N ALA A 250 20.19 16.88 22.68
CA ALA A 250 20.97 18.04 23.08
C ALA A 250 20.39 18.79 24.29
N GLN A 251 19.11 18.56 24.63
CA GLN A 251 18.40 19.17 25.76
C GLN A 251 18.50 20.70 25.82
N PRO A 252 18.11 21.44 24.75
CA PRO A 252 18.00 22.89 24.81
C PRO A 252 16.83 23.33 25.72
N ASP A 253 16.77 24.61 26.09
CA ASP A 253 15.63 25.17 26.80
C ASP A 253 14.42 25.39 25.85
N LEU A 254 14.69 25.74 24.59
CA LEU A 254 13.69 25.94 23.55
C LEU A 254 14.13 25.32 22.21
N VAL A 255 13.18 25.08 21.32
CA VAL A 255 13.45 24.77 19.90
C VAL A 255 12.74 25.77 19.00
N ASN A 256 13.35 26.10 17.87
CA ASN A 256 12.72 26.89 16.81
C ASN A 256 12.52 26.02 15.57
N ILE A 257 11.25 25.68 15.25
CA ILE A 257 10.87 24.63 14.30
C ILE A 257 9.77 25.07 13.32
N ASP A 258 9.58 24.32 12.23
CA ASP A 258 8.50 24.55 11.25
C ASP A 258 7.33 23.54 11.33
N GLN A 259 7.59 22.30 11.79
CA GLN A 259 6.64 21.17 11.79
C GLN A 259 6.29 20.74 13.23
N PRO A 260 5.42 21.48 13.94
CA PRO A 260 5.08 21.18 15.34
C PRO A 260 4.35 19.83 15.51
N GLU A 261 3.63 19.36 14.49
CA GLU A 261 3.02 18.02 14.46
C GLU A 261 4.06 16.90 14.43
N LEU A 262 5.15 17.09 13.67
CA LEU A 262 6.24 16.14 13.61
C LEU A 262 7.04 16.18 14.92
N TRP A 263 7.29 17.37 15.48
CA TRP A 263 7.94 17.50 16.78
C TRP A 263 7.17 16.81 17.91
N ALA A 264 5.87 17.10 18.03
CA ALA A 264 5.01 16.48 19.04
C ALA A 264 5.01 14.95 18.95
N ARG A 265 4.97 14.41 17.71
CA ARG A 265 5.11 12.97 17.48
C ARG A 265 6.46 12.44 17.96
N VAL A 266 7.57 13.05 17.54
CA VAL A 266 8.93 12.59 17.88
C VAL A 266 9.19 12.66 19.39
N VAL A 267 8.67 13.68 20.07
CA VAL A 267 8.74 13.78 21.53
C VAL A 267 7.95 12.64 22.19
N ALA A 268 6.71 12.40 21.77
CA ALA A 268 5.88 11.30 22.30
C ALA A 268 6.50 9.91 22.04
N GLU A 269 7.09 9.71 20.87
CA GLU A 269 7.87 8.50 20.54
C GLU A 269 9.09 8.36 21.47
N SER A 270 9.82 9.45 21.73
CA SER A 270 10.99 9.43 22.61
C SER A 270 10.66 9.12 24.08
N LYS A 271 9.45 9.49 24.51
CA LYS A 271 8.91 9.20 25.85
C LYS A 271 8.22 7.83 25.93
N GLY A 272 8.06 7.12 24.81
CA GLY A 272 7.32 5.85 24.74
C GLY A 272 5.81 6.00 24.92
N GLU A 273 5.27 7.22 24.76
CA GLU A 273 3.86 7.58 24.99
C GLU A 273 3.01 7.44 23.72
N TYR A 274 3.63 7.26 22.55
CA TYR A 274 2.96 7.07 21.27
C TYR A 274 3.59 5.91 20.51
N VAL A 275 2.79 4.87 20.21
CA VAL A 275 3.14 3.83 19.25
C VAL A 275 2.45 4.18 17.94
N ALA A 276 3.26 4.52 16.96
CA ALA A 276 2.80 4.90 15.65
C ALA A 276 2.06 3.70 15.00
N PRO A 277 0.78 3.85 14.56
CA PRO A 277 0.05 2.75 13.94
C PRO A 277 0.77 2.29 12.66
N LEU A 278 0.86 0.99 12.45
CA LEU A 278 1.55 0.40 11.31
C LEU A 278 0.90 0.77 9.99
N SER A 279 -0.41 1.01 10.02
CA SER A 279 -1.21 1.50 8.90
C SER A 279 -0.67 2.78 8.26
N GLN A 280 0.04 3.64 8.99
CA GLN A 280 0.65 4.85 8.41
C GLN A 280 1.83 4.56 7.47
N TYR A 281 2.41 3.36 7.55
CA TYR A 281 3.54 2.97 6.71
C TYR A 281 3.08 2.37 5.37
N VAL A 282 1.78 2.11 5.19
CA VAL A 282 1.26 1.64 3.91
C VAL A 282 1.11 2.82 2.95
N ASP A 283 1.75 2.73 1.78
CA ASP A 283 1.56 3.66 0.67
C ASP A 283 0.99 2.92 -0.55
N PRO A 284 -0.33 3.01 -0.81
CA PRO A 284 -0.97 2.32 -1.93
C PRO A 284 -0.44 2.69 -3.32
N ARG A 285 0.44 3.70 -3.42
CA ARG A 285 1.06 4.08 -4.69
C ARG A 285 2.23 3.19 -5.09
N ILE A 286 2.84 2.42 -4.17
CA ILE A 286 3.99 1.57 -4.55
C ILE A 286 3.53 0.55 -5.59
N GLY A 287 4.03 0.66 -6.83
CA GLY A 287 3.59 -0.18 -7.95
C GLY A 287 2.38 0.36 -8.71
N SER A 288 1.88 1.57 -8.42
CA SER A 288 0.79 2.18 -9.19
C SER A 288 1.28 2.75 -10.52
N GLU A 289 2.57 3.04 -10.62
CA GLU A 289 3.25 3.46 -11.84
C GLU A 289 4.20 2.37 -12.33
N GLY A 290 4.61 2.48 -13.60
CA GLY A 290 5.46 1.47 -14.22
C GLY A 290 4.69 0.18 -14.49
N LEU A 291 5.24 -0.96 -14.07
CA LEU A 291 4.69 -2.28 -14.40
C LEU A 291 3.79 -2.88 -13.31
N GLY A 292 3.74 -2.31 -12.10
CA GLY A 292 3.02 -2.89 -10.95
C GLY A 292 1.52 -3.06 -11.14
N ARG A 293 0.84 -2.09 -11.75
CA ARG A 293 -0.62 -2.07 -12.02
C ARG A 293 -1.49 -2.26 -10.77
N VAL A 294 -1.02 -1.82 -9.61
CA VAL A 294 -1.77 -1.97 -8.35
C VAL A 294 -3.01 -1.06 -8.31
N PHE A 295 -3.96 -1.43 -7.47
CA PHE A 295 -5.11 -0.61 -7.12
C PHE A 295 -4.75 0.44 -6.05
N ILE A 296 -5.18 1.70 -6.26
CA ILE A 296 -4.81 2.83 -5.40
C ILE A 296 -5.91 3.33 -4.47
N GLY A 297 -7.16 2.90 -4.68
CA GLY A 297 -8.31 3.39 -3.92
C GLY A 297 -8.35 2.83 -2.49
N PRO A 298 -9.30 3.29 -1.66
CA PRO A 298 -9.55 2.67 -0.37
C PRO A 298 -10.13 1.25 -0.53
N SER A 299 -9.66 0.30 0.27
CA SER A 299 -10.22 -1.05 0.39
C SER A 299 -10.11 -1.51 1.83
N CYS A 300 -11.10 -2.23 2.34
CA CYS A 300 -10.89 -3.08 3.52
C CYS A 300 -10.02 -4.30 3.13
N PRO A 301 -9.35 -4.97 4.07
CA PRO A 301 -8.67 -6.24 3.79
C PRO A 301 -9.65 -7.25 3.18
N TYR A 302 -9.30 -7.83 2.03
CA TYR A 302 -10.15 -8.76 1.27
C TYR A 302 -11.52 -8.19 0.85
N GLY A 303 -11.67 -6.86 0.90
CA GLY A 303 -12.94 -6.16 0.66
C GLY A 303 -13.45 -6.33 -0.77
N MET A 304 -14.76 -6.51 -0.90
CA MET A 304 -15.45 -6.60 -2.18
C MET A 304 -15.53 -5.27 -2.90
N VAL A 305 -15.73 -4.18 -2.14
CA VAL A 305 -15.81 -2.83 -2.68
C VAL A 305 -14.44 -2.16 -2.64
N LYS A 306 -14.04 -1.66 -3.79
CA LYS A 306 -12.74 -1.05 -4.12
C LYS A 306 -12.97 0.19 -4.97
N PRO A 307 -13.50 1.30 -4.41
CA PRO A 307 -13.79 2.47 -5.20
C PRO A 307 -12.50 3.19 -5.62
N SER A 308 -12.37 3.57 -6.89
CA SER A 308 -11.19 4.28 -7.40
C SER A 308 -11.57 5.23 -8.54
N PRO A 309 -10.83 6.33 -8.75
CA PRO A 309 -10.92 7.10 -10.00
C PRO A 309 -10.63 6.23 -11.22
N ASP A 310 -11.45 6.40 -12.26
CA ASP A 310 -11.33 5.67 -13.53
C ASP A 310 -10.86 6.57 -14.68
N CYS A 311 -9.69 6.22 -15.24
CA CYS A 311 -9.01 6.86 -16.35
C CYS A 311 -9.14 6.01 -17.62
N THR A 312 -10.27 6.08 -18.33
CA THR A 312 -10.47 5.24 -19.53
C THR A 312 -9.71 5.76 -20.75
N PRO A 313 -9.28 4.87 -21.68
CA PRO A 313 -9.57 3.43 -21.74
C PRO A 313 -8.52 2.49 -21.12
N SER A 314 -7.50 3.00 -20.43
CA SER A 314 -6.17 2.37 -20.48
C SER A 314 -5.70 1.48 -19.30
N PRO A 315 -6.10 1.64 -18.03
CA PRO A 315 -5.53 0.82 -16.94
C PRO A 315 -6.46 -0.31 -16.46
N ASN A 316 -5.87 -1.46 -16.16
CA ASN A 316 -6.58 -2.61 -15.55
C ASN A 316 -7.15 -2.30 -14.16
N SER A 317 -6.44 -1.47 -13.39
CA SER A 317 -6.81 -1.08 -12.03
C SER A 317 -7.70 0.18 -11.99
N GLY A 318 -8.06 0.75 -13.14
CA GLY A 318 -8.87 1.98 -13.23
C GLY A 318 -8.05 3.27 -13.20
N TRP A 319 -6.88 3.32 -12.56
CA TRP A 319 -6.13 4.58 -12.35
C TRP A 319 -4.91 4.77 -13.27
N LEU A 320 -4.65 6.03 -13.64
CA LEU A 320 -3.39 6.50 -14.22
C LEU A 320 -2.89 7.77 -13.52
N PRO A 321 -1.58 8.07 -13.57
CA PRO A 321 -1.01 9.31 -13.01
C PRO A 321 -1.65 10.57 -13.58
N MET A 322 -1.62 11.65 -12.79
CA MET A 322 -1.97 12.98 -13.30
C MET A 322 -1.06 13.37 -14.48
N PRO A 323 -1.59 14.09 -15.50
CA PRO A 323 -2.88 14.76 -15.56
C PRO A 323 -3.94 13.99 -16.35
N GLU A 324 -4.01 12.66 -16.25
CA GLU A 324 -4.98 11.88 -17.04
C GLU A 324 -6.43 12.18 -16.65
N ARG A 325 -7.31 12.09 -17.67
CA ARG A 325 -8.78 12.28 -17.55
C ARG A 325 -9.35 11.28 -16.55
N VAL A 326 -10.31 11.71 -15.75
CA VAL A 326 -11.11 10.85 -14.85
C VAL A 326 -12.58 10.95 -15.26
N ASP A 327 -13.18 9.81 -15.63
CA ASP A 327 -14.59 9.73 -16.01
C ASP A 327 -15.52 9.66 -14.79
N GLY A 328 -15.00 9.19 -13.65
CA GLY A 328 -15.74 9.09 -12.39
C GLY A 328 -15.07 8.09 -11.44
N PHE A 329 -15.86 7.49 -10.58
CA PHE A 329 -15.39 6.50 -9.60
C PHE A 329 -16.25 5.23 -9.63
N ALA A 330 -15.74 4.13 -10.18
CA ALA A 330 -16.40 2.82 -10.12
C ALA A 330 -16.13 2.12 -8.78
N GLN A 331 -16.94 1.12 -8.43
CA GLN A 331 -16.96 0.51 -7.07
C GLN A 331 -16.19 -0.80 -6.96
N VAL A 332 -15.92 -1.51 -8.06
CA VAL A 332 -15.25 -2.82 -8.06
C VAL A 332 -14.09 -2.84 -9.05
N HIS A 333 -12.93 -3.33 -8.60
CA HIS A 333 -11.65 -3.36 -9.30
C HIS A 333 -10.83 -4.59 -8.93
N VAL A 334 -9.84 -4.92 -9.76
CA VAL A 334 -8.76 -5.88 -9.45
C VAL A 334 -7.43 -5.14 -9.28
N SER A 335 -6.44 -5.77 -8.63
CA SER A 335 -5.14 -5.17 -8.34
C SER A 335 -3.99 -6.00 -8.91
N GLY A 336 -3.06 -5.34 -9.60
CA GLY A 336 -1.80 -5.93 -10.00
C GLY A 336 -1.87 -6.84 -11.22
N THR A 337 -2.91 -6.74 -12.06
CA THR A 337 -3.18 -7.74 -13.10
C THR A 337 -2.53 -7.42 -14.45
N GLY A 338 -1.97 -8.42 -15.14
CA GLY A 338 -1.24 -8.25 -16.42
C GLY A 338 -2.05 -8.24 -17.74
N GLY A 339 -3.31 -8.70 -17.75
CA GLY A 339 -4.12 -8.89 -18.98
C GLY A 339 -5.15 -7.79 -19.24
N GLY A 340 -6.28 -8.09 -19.88
CA GLY A 340 -7.36 -7.11 -20.08
C GLY A 340 -8.10 -6.73 -18.78
N PRO A 341 -8.74 -5.55 -18.71
CA PRO A 341 -9.46 -5.13 -17.51
C PRO A 341 -10.60 -6.07 -17.13
N LYS A 342 -10.93 -6.05 -15.83
CA LYS A 342 -12.13 -6.69 -15.26
C LYS A 342 -12.81 -5.68 -14.35
N TYR A 343 -14.14 -5.71 -14.31
CA TYR A 343 -14.98 -4.82 -13.51
C TYR A 343 -14.99 -3.37 -14.02
N GLY A 344 -14.97 -2.38 -13.12
CA GLY A 344 -15.35 -0.99 -13.40
C GLY A 344 -16.84 -0.73 -13.24
N ASN A 345 -17.53 -1.43 -12.33
CA ASN A 345 -18.95 -1.18 -12.03
C ASN A 345 -19.08 -0.65 -10.60
N VAL A 346 -19.98 0.25 -10.23
CA VAL A 346 -20.84 1.16 -11.01
C VAL A 346 -20.24 2.57 -10.88
N LEU A 347 -20.24 3.38 -11.94
CA LEU A 347 -19.56 4.68 -11.94
C LEU A 347 -20.42 5.77 -11.31
N VAL A 348 -19.83 6.52 -10.37
CA VAL A 348 -20.42 7.76 -9.85
C VAL A 348 -19.54 8.96 -10.21
N THR A 349 -20.14 10.04 -10.69
CA THR A 349 -19.40 11.21 -11.19
C THR A 349 -20.03 12.51 -10.69
N PRO A 350 -19.38 13.27 -9.80
CA PRO A 350 -19.87 14.59 -9.42
C PRO A 350 -19.57 15.61 -10.53
N PHE A 351 -20.52 16.50 -10.82
CA PHE A 351 -20.35 17.54 -11.84
C PHE A 351 -21.08 18.84 -11.47
N GLY A 352 -20.65 19.94 -12.07
CA GLY A 352 -21.11 21.30 -11.72
C GLY A 352 -21.85 22.06 -12.83
N ASN A 353 -22.19 21.40 -13.94
CA ASN A 353 -22.82 21.99 -15.14
C ASN A 353 -24.23 21.43 -15.41
N GLY A 354 -24.78 21.71 -16.60
CA GLY A 354 -26.13 21.28 -16.99
C GLY A 354 -26.29 19.75 -17.03
N MET A 355 -27.56 19.29 -16.95
CA MET A 355 -27.93 17.88 -17.09
C MET A 355 -28.36 17.56 -18.53
N ASP A 356 -27.68 18.14 -19.51
CA ASP A 356 -27.97 18.07 -20.95
C ASP A 356 -27.16 17.00 -21.69
N ARG A 357 -26.29 16.28 -20.97
CA ARG A 357 -25.46 15.18 -21.48
C ARG A 357 -25.33 14.08 -20.44
N VAL A 358 -24.98 12.87 -20.88
CA VAL A 358 -24.78 11.69 -20.01
C VAL A 358 -23.33 11.51 -19.58
N ASN A 359 -22.38 11.92 -20.43
CA ASN A 359 -20.95 11.77 -20.16
C ASN A 359 -20.42 13.01 -19.43
N HIS A 360 -19.86 12.78 -18.25
CA HIS A 360 -19.17 13.78 -17.44
C HIS A 360 -17.77 13.26 -17.14
N TYR A 361 -16.76 14.12 -17.22
CA TYR A 361 -15.39 13.82 -16.85
C TYR A 361 -14.71 15.11 -16.42
N ASP A 362 -13.57 14.98 -15.75
CA ASP A 362 -12.70 16.11 -15.42
C ASP A 362 -11.23 15.64 -15.31
N TYR A 363 -10.35 16.55 -14.95
CA TYR A 363 -8.93 16.33 -14.70
C TYR A 363 -8.63 16.70 -13.25
N ARG A 364 -7.77 15.93 -12.60
CA ARG A 364 -7.37 16.21 -11.22
C ARG A 364 -6.49 17.46 -11.18
N GLU A 365 -6.76 18.36 -10.24
CA GLU A 365 -5.89 19.49 -9.87
C GLU A 365 -4.85 19.04 -8.84
N TYR A 366 -5.27 18.23 -7.88
CA TYR A 366 -4.41 17.46 -6.98
C TYR A 366 -5.11 16.15 -6.63
N GLU A 367 -4.33 15.17 -6.16
CA GLU A 367 -4.86 13.99 -5.48
C GLU A 367 -4.01 13.62 -4.26
N THR A 368 -4.65 13.02 -3.26
CA THR A 368 -4.03 12.43 -2.08
C THR A 368 -4.48 10.97 -1.99
N ILE A 369 -3.51 10.07 -2.03
CA ILE A 369 -3.70 8.62 -1.93
C ILE A 369 -3.08 8.16 -0.62
N ARG A 370 -3.89 7.54 0.25
CA ARG A 370 -3.46 6.96 1.54
C ARG A 370 -4.24 5.68 1.80
N LEU A 371 -3.73 4.84 2.69
CA LEU A 371 -4.46 3.64 3.12
C LEU A 371 -5.89 4.01 3.57
N GLY A 372 -6.88 3.43 2.90
CA GLY A 372 -8.28 3.62 3.26
C GLY A 372 -8.89 4.98 2.92
N TYR A 373 -8.15 5.84 2.20
CA TYR A 373 -8.61 7.19 1.88
C TYR A 373 -8.08 7.69 0.54
N TYR A 374 -9.00 8.19 -0.29
CA TYR A 374 -8.68 8.92 -1.51
C TYR A 374 -9.31 10.31 -1.45
N ASP A 375 -8.58 11.34 -1.90
CA ASP A 375 -9.06 12.72 -2.00
C ASP A 375 -8.54 13.37 -3.27
N THR A 376 -9.41 14.08 -3.99
CA THR A 376 -9.03 14.85 -5.18
C THR A 376 -9.83 16.13 -5.27
N GLN A 377 -9.24 17.17 -5.83
CA GLN A 377 -9.99 18.29 -6.39
C GLN A 377 -9.90 18.25 -7.91
N PHE A 378 -11.02 18.50 -8.58
CA PHE A 378 -11.09 18.56 -10.04
C PHE A 378 -10.81 19.97 -10.56
N LYS A 379 -10.01 20.05 -11.63
CA LYS A 379 -9.47 21.29 -12.19
C LYS A 379 -10.51 22.14 -12.89
N GLN A 380 -11.42 21.54 -13.66
CA GLN A 380 -12.38 22.32 -14.45
C GLN A 380 -13.59 22.74 -13.62
N ASN A 381 -14.14 21.80 -12.84
CA ASN A 381 -15.36 22.05 -12.07
C ASN A 381 -15.11 22.46 -10.61
N GLY A 382 -13.88 22.37 -10.09
CA GLY A 382 -13.52 22.78 -8.73
C GLY A 382 -14.05 21.90 -7.60
N ILE A 383 -14.75 20.80 -7.91
CA ILE A 383 -15.34 19.89 -6.93
C ILE A 383 -14.25 19.09 -6.24
N ARG A 384 -14.30 19.05 -4.91
CA ARG A 384 -13.49 18.14 -4.09
C ARG A 384 -14.26 16.87 -3.80
N THR A 385 -13.61 15.72 -3.97
CA THR A 385 -14.18 14.39 -3.76
C THR A 385 -13.29 13.60 -2.81
N GLU A 386 -13.87 13.14 -1.69
CA GLU A 386 -13.22 12.29 -0.70
C GLU A 386 -13.91 10.92 -0.66
N ILE A 387 -13.15 9.83 -0.53
CA ILE A 387 -13.64 8.44 -0.60
C ILE A 387 -13.03 7.60 0.52
N THR A 388 -13.87 6.84 1.20
CA THR A 388 -13.48 5.71 2.05
C THR A 388 -14.45 4.54 1.80
N THR A 389 -14.30 3.42 2.50
CA THR A 389 -15.14 2.24 2.24
C THR A 389 -15.30 1.34 3.45
N ALA A 390 -16.40 0.58 3.46
CA ALA A 390 -16.54 -0.67 4.21
C ALA A 390 -16.24 -1.87 3.27
N ASN A 391 -16.57 -3.10 3.68
CA ASN A 391 -16.29 -4.30 2.90
C ASN A 391 -17.16 -4.38 1.63
N ARG A 392 -18.43 -3.97 1.72
CA ARG A 392 -19.46 -4.12 0.68
C ARG A 392 -20.15 -2.80 0.31
N ALA A 393 -19.66 -1.67 0.83
CA ALA A 393 -20.21 -0.36 0.53
C ALA A 393 -19.14 0.73 0.55
N SER A 394 -19.15 1.63 -0.43
CA SER A 394 -18.29 2.81 -0.46
C SER A 394 -18.98 4.01 0.17
N PHE A 395 -18.16 4.98 0.61
CA PHE A 395 -18.66 6.21 1.22
C PHE A 395 -17.92 7.43 0.70
N TYR A 396 -18.67 8.37 0.15
CA TYR A 396 -18.17 9.57 -0.51
C TYR A 396 -18.57 10.83 0.25
N ARG A 397 -17.73 11.85 0.14
CA ARG A 397 -18.04 13.25 0.47
C ARG A 397 -17.65 14.15 -0.70
N PHE A 398 -18.66 14.77 -1.34
CA PHE A 398 -18.48 15.71 -2.43
C PHE A 398 -18.66 17.14 -1.90
N THR A 399 -17.67 18.01 -2.11
CA THR A 399 -17.74 19.43 -1.78
C THR A 399 -17.77 20.26 -3.05
N TYR A 400 -18.89 20.95 -3.28
CA TYR A 400 -19.15 21.70 -4.49
C TYR A 400 -18.81 23.20 -4.36
N PRO A 401 -18.31 23.86 -5.42
CA PRO A 401 -18.19 25.31 -5.46
C PRO A 401 -19.55 26.01 -5.32
N GLU A 402 -19.54 27.23 -4.78
CA GLU A 402 -20.76 27.98 -4.46
C GLU A 402 -21.67 28.20 -5.68
N ASP A 403 -21.09 28.63 -6.79
CA ASP A 403 -21.79 28.98 -8.03
C ASP A 403 -22.02 27.80 -8.99
N SER A 404 -21.74 26.56 -8.55
CA SER A 404 -21.93 25.38 -9.38
C SER A 404 -23.37 24.86 -9.38
N LEU A 405 -23.76 24.20 -10.48
CA LEU A 405 -24.96 23.38 -10.56
C LEU A 405 -24.67 22.00 -9.97
N LYS A 406 -24.80 21.92 -8.64
CA LYS A 406 -24.44 20.76 -7.80
C LYS A 406 -25.15 19.50 -8.25
N SER A 407 -24.43 18.62 -8.94
CA SER A 407 -25.04 17.45 -9.56
C SER A 407 -24.18 16.20 -9.40
N LEU A 408 -24.82 15.04 -9.50
CA LEU A 408 -24.19 13.72 -9.44
C LEU A 408 -24.77 12.84 -10.55
N ALA A 409 -23.91 12.17 -11.31
CA ALA A 409 -24.29 11.14 -12.26
C ALA A 409 -24.04 9.76 -11.65
N VAL A 410 -24.95 8.83 -11.91
CA VAL A 410 -24.81 7.40 -11.58
C VAL A 410 -24.96 6.62 -12.88
N ASP A 411 -23.86 6.12 -13.42
CA ASP A 411 -23.83 5.39 -14.68
C ASP A 411 -23.77 3.88 -14.45
N ALA A 412 -24.93 3.23 -14.64
CA ALA A 412 -25.10 1.79 -14.53
C ALA A 412 -24.61 1.04 -15.78
N GLY A 413 -24.19 1.74 -16.84
CA GLY A 413 -23.64 1.16 -18.06
C GLY A 413 -22.11 1.16 -18.15
N PHE A 414 -21.42 1.79 -17.21
CA PHE A 414 -19.96 1.88 -17.21
C PHE A 414 -19.26 0.57 -16.81
N PHE A 415 -18.12 0.31 -17.44
CA PHE A 415 -17.17 -0.77 -17.13
C PHE A 415 -15.80 -0.45 -17.75
N LEU A 416 -14.74 -1.05 -17.21
CA LEU A 416 -13.37 -0.80 -17.68
C LEU A 416 -13.03 -1.56 -18.96
N GLY A 417 -12.20 -0.95 -19.80
CA GLY A 417 -11.65 -1.60 -21.00
C GLY A 417 -12.69 -1.86 -22.10
N GLU A 418 -13.70 -1.00 -22.23
CA GLU A 418 -14.67 -1.10 -23.32
C GLU A 418 -13.96 -1.09 -24.67
N ASN A 419 -14.12 -2.19 -25.41
CA ASN A 419 -13.53 -2.38 -26.72
C ASN A 419 -14.65 -2.44 -27.77
N PRO A 420 -14.59 -1.64 -28.84
CA PRO A 420 -15.59 -1.68 -29.91
C PRO A 420 -15.57 -2.99 -30.71
N VAL A 421 -14.50 -3.79 -30.62
CA VAL A 421 -14.39 -5.10 -31.29
C VAL A 421 -15.15 -6.15 -30.45
N PRO A 422 -16.25 -6.71 -30.98
CA PRO A 422 -16.98 -7.75 -30.26
C PRO A 422 -16.12 -9.00 -30.07
N ASP A 423 -16.21 -9.60 -28.88
CA ASP A 423 -15.63 -10.87 -28.49
C ASP A 423 -14.09 -10.90 -28.65
N ALA A 424 -13.46 -9.73 -28.64
CA ALA A 424 -12.02 -9.61 -28.60
C ALA A 424 -11.47 -10.32 -27.35
N ARG A 425 -10.33 -11.00 -27.51
CA ARG A 425 -9.63 -11.72 -26.45
C ARG A 425 -9.38 -10.76 -25.26
N GLU A 426 -9.79 -11.14 -24.06
CA GLU A 426 -9.67 -10.35 -22.80
C GLU A 426 -10.55 -9.10 -22.71
N ALA A 427 -11.37 -8.79 -23.71
CA ALA A 427 -12.24 -7.62 -23.65
C ALA A 427 -13.49 -7.89 -22.82
N GLN A 428 -13.88 -6.91 -22.01
CA GLN A 428 -15.21 -6.88 -21.42
C GLN A 428 -16.24 -6.41 -22.44
N GLN A 429 -17.47 -6.90 -22.29
CA GLN A 429 -18.60 -6.49 -23.13
C GLN A 429 -19.82 -6.17 -22.29
N PHE A 430 -20.44 -5.06 -22.65
CA PHE A 430 -21.74 -4.69 -22.14
C PHE A 430 -22.80 -5.72 -22.52
N VAL A 431 -23.61 -6.15 -21.55
CA VAL A 431 -24.77 -7.03 -21.77
C VAL A 431 -26.07 -6.27 -21.50
N GLY A 432 -26.14 -5.52 -20.42
CA GLY A 432 -27.36 -4.81 -20.02
C GLY A 432 -27.16 -3.98 -18.77
N SER A 433 -28.07 -3.03 -18.53
CA SER A 433 -28.11 -2.23 -17.31
C SER A 433 -29.52 -1.76 -17.02
N GLU A 434 -29.81 -1.54 -15.74
CA GLU A 434 -31.06 -0.96 -15.28
C GLU A 434 -30.78 0.14 -14.25
N ILE A 435 -31.62 1.19 -14.26
CA ILE A 435 -31.60 2.28 -13.29
C ILE A 435 -33.01 2.58 -12.78
N GLN A 436 -33.14 2.83 -11.49
CA GLN A 436 -34.37 3.24 -10.81
C GLN A 436 -34.08 4.36 -9.80
N VAL A 437 -34.80 5.46 -9.94
CA VAL A 437 -34.89 6.52 -8.93
C VAL A 437 -36.05 6.16 -8.00
N LEU A 438 -35.74 5.85 -6.74
CA LEU A 438 -36.69 5.26 -5.78
C LEU A 438 -37.37 6.32 -4.89
N SER A 439 -36.63 7.37 -4.55
CA SER A 439 -37.06 8.52 -3.75
C SER A 439 -36.11 9.68 -4.02
N ASP A 440 -36.33 10.85 -3.43
CA ASP A 440 -35.45 12.03 -3.54
C ASP A 440 -34.06 11.86 -2.89
N HIS A 441 -33.76 10.68 -2.33
CA HIS A 441 -32.45 10.32 -1.79
C HIS A 441 -31.84 9.07 -2.42
N GLU A 442 -32.63 8.24 -3.11
CA GLU A 442 -32.28 6.85 -3.36
C GLU A 442 -32.31 6.52 -4.87
N VAL A 443 -31.24 5.90 -5.34
CA VAL A 443 -31.11 5.34 -6.69
C VAL A 443 -30.62 3.90 -6.59
N ALA A 444 -31.19 2.98 -7.36
CA ALA A 444 -30.76 1.60 -7.41
C ALA A 444 -30.71 1.09 -8.85
N GLY A 445 -29.97 0.01 -9.08
CA GLY A 445 -29.87 -0.57 -10.40
C GLY A 445 -28.87 -1.71 -10.46
N TYR A 446 -28.46 -2.04 -11.68
CA TYR A 446 -27.39 -3.00 -11.91
C TYR A 446 -26.67 -2.78 -13.23
N THR A 447 -25.44 -3.30 -13.30
CA THR A 447 -24.69 -3.50 -14.54
C THR A 447 -24.49 -4.98 -14.79
N ARG A 448 -24.69 -5.43 -16.03
CA ARG A 448 -24.39 -6.79 -16.46
C ARG A 448 -23.34 -6.78 -17.55
N ILE A 449 -22.21 -7.43 -17.27
CA ILE A 449 -21.01 -7.49 -18.14
C ILE A 449 -20.62 -8.94 -18.35
N ARG A 450 -20.05 -9.26 -19.51
CA ARG A 450 -19.40 -10.57 -19.80
C ARG A 450 -17.98 -10.37 -20.30
N GLY A 451 -17.19 -11.44 -20.37
CA GLY A 451 -15.81 -11.39 -20.84
C GLY A 451 -14.85 -10.82 -19.80
N GLY A 452 -13.90 -9.99 -20.25
CA GLY A 452 -12.74 -9.54 -19.50
C GLY A 452 -11.59 -10.55 -19.57
N TRP A 453 -10.56 -10.36 -18.76
CA TRP A 453 -9.36 -11.22 -18.74
C TRP A 453 -9.66 -12.73 -18.78
N ASN A 454 -10.58 -13.19 -17.93
CA ASN A 454 -10.91 -14.60 -17.80
C ASN A 454 -11.89 -15.13 -18.86
N ASN A 455 -12.30 -14.30 -19.84
CA ASN A 455 -13.33 -14.61 -20.84
C ASN A 455 -14.63 -15.19 -20.22
N GLY A 456 -14.98 -14.72 -19.01
CA GLY A 456 -16.05 -15.31 -18.19
C GLY A 456 -17.47 -15.10 -18.72
N LYS A 457 -18.41 -15.89 -18.18
CA LYS A 457 -19.85 -15.73 -18.42
C LYS A 457 -20.32 -14.36 -17.89
N ALA A 458 -21.53 -13.97 -18.28
CA ALA A 458 -22.12 -12.72 -17.81
C ALA A 458 -22.30 -12.73 -16.28
N TYR A 459 -21.73 -11.74 -15.60
CA TYR A 459 -21.94 -11.46 -14.18
C TYR A 459 -22.76 -10.17 -14.03
N THR A 460 -23.43 -10.02 -12.89
CA THR A 460 -24.26 -8.84 -12.60
C THR A 460 -23.79 -8.22 -11.29
N VAL A 461 -23.57 -6.91 -11.31
CA VAL A 461 -23.27 -6.09 -10.13
C VAL A 461 -24.47 -5.21 -9.86
N TYR A 462 -25.19 -5.50 -8.78
CA TYR A 462 -26.29 -4.68 -8.28
C TYR A 462 -25.75 -3.60 -7.36
N PHE A 463 -26.38 -2.43 -7.39
CA PHE A 463 -26.03 -1.34 -6.49
C PHE A 463 -27.25 -0.66 -5.89
N TYR A 464 -27.02 -0.02 -4.76
CA TYR A 464 -27.94 0.91 -4.11
C TYR A 464 -27.14 2.14 -3.66
N ALA A 465 -27.53 3.30 -4.16
CA ALA A 465 -26.93 4.60 -3.90
C ALA A 465 -27.90 5.46 -3.06
N GLU A 466 -27.42 6.01 -1.96
CA GLU A 466 -28.20 6.90 -1.09
C GLU A 466 -27.40 8.15 -0.74
N THR A 467 -28.04 9.32 -0.82
CA THR A 467 -27.44 10.62 -0.46
C THR A 467 -27.97 11.13 0.88
N ASP A 468 -27.17 11.91 1.61
CA ASP A 468 -27.61 12.55 2.87
C ASP A 468 -28.48 13.80 2.62
N ARG A 469 -28.40 14.37 1.42
CA ARG A 469 -29.23 15.50 0.95
C ARG A 469 -30.22 15.03 -0.10
N PRO A 470 -31.47 15.55 -0.08
CA PRO A 470 -32.42 15.27 -1.13
C PRO A 470 -32.00 15.96 -2.43
N PHE A 471 -32.13 15.27 -3.56
CA PHE A 471 -32.06 15.94 -4.85
C PHE A 471 -33.38 16.64 -5.16
N VAL A 472 -33.30 17.84 -5.73
CA VAL A 472 -34.44 18.67 -6.12
C VAL A 472 -34.92 18.41 -7.56
N GLN A 473 -34.12 17.69 -8.35
CA GLN A 473 -34.46 17.23 -9.69
C GLN A 473 -33.68 15.96 -10.03
N SER A 474 -34.35 15.01 -10.68
CA SER A 474 -33.75 13.77 -11.20
C SER A 474 -34.14 13.57 -12.66
N LEU A 475 -33.20 13.12 -13.47
CA LEU A 475 -33.43 12.62 -14.82
C LEU A 475 -32.82 11.22 -14.94
N THR A 476 -33.31 10.42 -15.88
CA THR A 476 -32.67 9.15 -16.24
C THR A 476 -32.29 9.16 -17.71
N TRP A 477 -31.36 8.30 -18.12
CA TRP A 477 -31.04 8.11 -19.52
C TRP A 477 -31.04 6.65 -19.95
N LYS A 478 -31.29 6.45 -21.23
CA LYS A 478 -31.09 5.17 -21.94
C LYS A 478 -30.38 5.46 -23.26
N GLY A 479 -29.25 4.79 -23.50
CA GLY A 479 -28.30 5.16 -24.54
C GLY A 479 -27.85 6.60 -24.30
N ASN A 480 -28.10 7.49 -25.27
CA ASN A 480 -27.83 8.93 -25.15
C ASN A 480 -29.10 9.77 -24.92
N ARG A 481 -30.26 9.14 -24.68
CA ARG A 481 -31.54 9.84 -24.53
C ARG A 481 -31.87 10.08 -23.07
N ILE A 482 -31.85 11.35 -22.65
CA ILE A 482 -32.24 11.81 -21.31
C ILE A 482 -33.76 12.01 -21.25
N THR A 483 -34.40 11.55 -20.18
CA THR A 483 -35.85 11.70 -19.95
C THR A 483 -36.17 11.98 -18.48
N GLU A 484 -37.39 12.42 -18.21
CA GLU A 484 -37.92 12.61 -16.85
C GLU A 484 -38.49 11.31 -16.23
N ALA A 485 -38.30 10.16 -16.91
CA ALA A 485 -38.75 8.89 -16.38
C ALA A 485 -37.96 8.55 -15.11
N GLN A 486 -38.64 7.97 -14.12
CA GLN A 486 -38.00 7.54 -12.86
C GLN A 486 -37.22 6.23 -13.01
N SER A 487 -37.42 5.47 -14.08
CA SER A 487 -36.75 4.19 -14.32
C SER A 487 -36.45 3.94 -15.78
N GLN A 488 -35.34 3.27 -16.07
CA GLN A 488 -35.02 2.73 -17.39
C GLN A 488 -34.74 1.24 -17.25
N TYR A 489 -35.65 0.42 -17.77
CA TYR A 489 -35.52 -1.04 -17.78
C TYR A 489 -34.37 -1.47 -18.69
N ASP A 490 -33.81 -2.64 -18.43
CA ASP A 490 -32.77 -3.24 -19.27
C ASP A 490 -33.29 -3.62 -20.66
N SER A 491 -32.75 -2.95 -21.68
CA SER A 491 -33.00 -3.25 -23.09
C SER A 491 -31.70 -3.41 -23.89
N ALA A 492 -30.63 -3.88 -23.24
CA ALA A 492 -29.28 -3.93 -23.81
C ALA A 492 -28.74 -2.57 -24.29
N GLU A 493 -29.20 -1.48 -23.65
CA GLU A 493 -28.66 -0.13 -23.79
C GLU A 493 -28.15 0.34 -22.43
N LYS A 494 -27.11 1.19 -22.42
CA LYS A 494 -26.57 1.77 -21.19
C LYS A 494 -27.60 2.70 -20.54
N THR A 495 -27.74 2.62 -19.23
CA THR A 495 -28.70 3.41 -18.45
C THR A 495 -28.01 4.10 -17.27
N GLY A 496 -28.63 5.16 -16.77
CA GLY A 496 -28.19 5.81 -15.54
C GLY A 496 -29.07 6.99 -15.13
N ALA A 497 -28.67 7.68 -14.07
CA ALA A 497 -29.42 8.78 -13.46
C ALA A 497 -28.57 10.05 -13.26
N LEU A 498 -29.16 11.22 -13.52
CA LEU A 498 -28.59 12.54 -13.24
C LEU A 498 -29.39 13.16 -12.10
N LEU A 499 -28.70 13.55 -11.02
CA LEU A 499 -29.30 14.06 -9.79
C LEU A 499 -28.82 15.50 -9.55
N ARG A 500 -29.74 16.41 -9.24
CA ARG A 500 -29.45 17.83 -8.95
C ARG A 500 -29.81 18.14 -7.50
N PHE A 501 -28.89 18.75 -6.76
CA PHE A 501 -29.10 19.15 -5.36
C PHE A 501 -29.48 20.62 -5.21
N ALA A 502 -29.93 21.00 -4.02
CA ALA A 502 -30.31 22.38 -3.75
C ALA A 502 -29.07 23.29 -3.77
N LYS A 503 -29.26 24.57 -4.15
CA LYS A 503 -28.16 25.54 -4.27
C LYS A 503 -27.31 25.66 -2.99
N ASN A 504 -27.92 25.46 -1.82
CA ASN A 504 -27.28 25.63 -0.51
C ASN A 504 -26.56 24.37 0.01
N ASP A 505 -26.69 23.22 -0.65
CA ASP A 505 -26.07 21.96 -0.22
C ASP A 505 -24.59 21.91 -0.63
N LYS A 506 -23.74 22.65 0.09
CA LYS A 506 -22.30 22.74 -0.23
C LYS A 506 -21.58 21.39 -0.18
N VAL A 507 -22.05 20.48 0.67
CA VAL A 507 -21.49 19.14 0.84
C VAL A 507 -22.61 18.12 0.69
N VAL A 508 -22.41 17.13 -0.18
CA VAL A 508 -23.28 15.97 -0.35
C VAL A 508 -22.47 14.72 -0.06
N GLN A 509 -22.99 13.86 0.80
CA GLN A 509 -22.43 12.54 1.07
C GLN A 509 -23.23 11.48 0.34
N LEU A 510 -22.55 10.40 -0.07
CA LEU A 510 -23.15 9.30 -0.82
C LEU A 510 -22.64 7.98 -0.28
N LYS A 511 -23.55 7.04 0.01
CA LYS A 511 -23.23 5.63 0.24
C LYS A 511 -23.57 4.85 -1.03
N VAL A 512 -22.70 3.94 -1.45
CA VAL A 512 -23.01 2.99 -2.53
C VAL A 512 -22.79 1.57 -2.03
N GLY A 513 -23.87 0.87 -1.71
CA GLY A 513 -23.82 -0.56 -1.43
C GLY A 513 -23.75 -1.37 -2.70
N ILE A 514 -22.96 -2.45 -2.68
CA ILE A 514 -22.79 -3.38 -3.80
C ILE A 514 -23.25 -4.77 -3.39
N SER A 515 -23.88 -5.49 -4.32
CA SER A 515 -24.18 -6.90 -4.18
C SER A 515 -24.14 -7.60 -5.54
N PHE A 516 -23.81 -8.89 -5.53
CA PHE A 516 -23.92 -9.73 -6.72
C PHE A 516 -25.24 -10.52 -6.76
N LEU A 517 -26.12 -10.32 -5.77
CA LEU A 517 -27.41 -11.02 -5.65
C LEU A 517 -28.60 -10.16 -6.10
N SER A 518 -28.71 -8.94 -5.57
CA SER A 518 -29.87 -8.06 -5.83
C SER A 518 -29.65 -6.63 -5.36
N MET A 519 -30.49 -5.70 -5.86
CA MET A 519 -30.58 -4.32 -5.34
C MET A 519 -30.94 -4.28 -3.85
N GLN A 520 -31.81 -5.19 -3.40
CA GLN A 520 -32.22 -5.25 -1.99
C GLN A 520 -31.06 -5.67 -1.07
N LYS A 521 -30.25 -6.63 -1.50
CA LYS A 521 -29.05 -7.03 -0.77
C LYS A 521 -27.99 -5.91 -0.78
N ALA A 522 -27.84 -5.19 -1.89
CA ALA A 522 -26.99 -4.00 -1.96
C ALA A 522 -27.43 -2.91 -0.96
N LYS A 523 -28.74 -2.66 -0.82
CA LYS A 523 -29.30 -1.76 0.20
C LYS A 523 -28.99 -2.23 1.62
N ILE A 524 -29.17 -3.53 1.90
CA ILE A 524 -28.82 -4.12 3.20
C ILE A 524 -27.33 -3.90 3.50
N ASN A 525 -26.44 -4.21 2.56
CA ASN A 525 -25.00 -4.04 2.72
C ASN A 525 -24.63 -2.59 3.05
N ALA A 526 -25.21 -1.61 2.34
CA ALA A 526 -24.99 -0.19 2.62
C ALA A 526 -25.40 0.20 4.05
N HIS A 527 -26.58 -0.25 4.49
CA HIS A 527 -27.15 0.13 5.80
C HIS A 527 -26.55 -0.64 6.97
N SER A 528 -26.18 -1.91 6.78
CA SER A 528 -25.60 -2.74 7.82
C SER A 528 -24.15 -2.38 8.10
N GLU A 529 -23.37 -2.08 7.05
CA GLU A 529 -21.95 -1.76 7.20
C GLU A 529 -21.72 -0.25 7.46
N ILE A 530 -22.61 0.63 6.96
CA ILE A 530 -22.51 2.08 7.15
C ILE A 530 -23.86 2.65 7.66
N PRO A 531 -24.24 2.39 8.93
CA PRO A 531 -25.54 2.82 9.48
C PRO A 531 -25.63 4.32 9.79
N HIS A 532 -24.55 5.08 9.60
CA HIS A 532 -24.44 6.51 9.96
C HIS A 532 -23.86 7.35 8.82
N TRP A 533 -23.74 8.66 9.00
CA TRP A 533 -23.18 9.62 8.02
C TRP A 533 -21.88 10.28 8.48
N SER A 534 -21.07 9.60 9.31
CA SER A 534 -19.73 10.06 9.70
C SER A 534 -18.67 9.40 8.83
N PHE A 535 -18.04 10.19 7.96
CA PHE A 535 -16.98 9.73 7.06
C PHE A 535 -15.77 9.28 7.85
N GLU A 536 -15.40 10.07 8.85
CA GLU A 536 -14.26 9.81 9.73
C GLU A 536 -14.41 8.48 10.46
N LYS A 537 -15.62 8.14 10.90
CA LYS A 537 -15.85 6.85 11.58
C LYS A 537 -15.63 5.66 10.64
N VAL A 538 -16.16 5.70 9.42
CA VAL A 538 -15.93 4.62 8.44
C VAL A 538 -14.45 4.47 8.13
N HIS A 539 -13.74 5.59 7.94
CA HIS A 539 -12.30 5.57 7.68
C HIS A 539 -11.51 4.98 8.86
N GLN A 540 -11.84 5.36 10.10
CA GLN A 540 -11.19 4.80 11.30
C GLN A 540 -11.50 3.31 11.48
N ASP A 541 -12.73 2.86 11.22
CA ASP A 541 -13.10 1.44 11.29
C ASP A 541 -12.34 0.62 10.23
N LEU A 542 -12.14 1.17 9.03
CA LEU A 542 -11.28 0.56 8.00
C LEU A 542 -9.82 0.50 8.46
N LEU A 543 -9.26 1.58 9.00
CA LEU A 543 -7.86 1.59 9.47
C LEU A 543 -7.65 0.60 10.62
N GLY A 544 -8.64 0.47 11.51
CA GLY A 544 -8.62 -0.53 12.58
C GLY A 544 -8.56 -1.97 12.06
N GLN A 545 -9.29 -2.29 10.98
CA GLN A 545 -9.22 -3.61 10.35
C GLN A 545 -7.84 -3.89 9.73
N TRP A 546 -7.23 -2.89 9.08
CA TRP A 546 -5.85 -3.04 8.59
C TRP A 546 -4.84 -3.18 9.72
N GLU A 547 -4.94 -2.35 10.75
CA GLU A 547 -4.02 -2.41 11.90
C GLU A 547 -4.04 -3.79 12.56
N GLN A 548 -5.24 -4.40 12.67
CA GLN A 548 -5.39 -5.76 13.23
C GLN A 548 -4.61 -6.84 12.47
N LEU A 549 -4.44 -6.69 11.15
CA LEU A 549 -3.69 -7.62 10.31
C LEU A 549 -2.21 -7.22 10.19
N LEU A 550 -1.90 -5.93 10.04
CA LEU A 550 -0.53 -5.44 9.94
C LEU A 550 0.26 -5.74 11.23
N GLN A 551 -0.37 -5.63 12.40
CA GLN A 551 0.26 -5.98 13.69
C GLN A 551 0.54 -7.48 13.83
N LYS A 552 0.09 -8.35 12.91
CA LYS A 552 0.48 -9.77 12.92
C LYS A 552 1.97 -9.96 12.66
N ILE A 553 2.61 -9.00 12.00
CA ILE A 553 4.06 -9.00 11.82
C ILE A 553 4.61 -7.62 12.18
N GLU A 554 5.27 -7.54 13.33
CA GLU A 554 5.95 -6.32 13.76
C GLU A 554 7.43 -6.35 13.36
N ILE A 555 7.94 -5.23 12.88
CA ILE A 555 9.37 -5.06 12.57
C ILE A 555 10.03 -4.08 13.54
N ASN A 556 11.35 -4.10 13.62
CA ASN A 556 12.10 -3.20 14.51
C ASN A 556 11.66 -1.72 14.35
N PRO A 557 11.29 -1.00 15.43
CA PRO A 557 10.88 0.40 15.34
C PRO A 557 11.94 1.32 14.73
N SER A 558 13.23 1.00 14.84
CA SER A 558 14.33 1.74 14.24
C SER A 558 14.57 1.41 12.75
N THR A 559 13.76 0.55 12.14
CA THR A 559 13.84 0.25 10.70
C THR A 559 13.69 1.53 9.86
N PRO A 560 14.54 1.77 8.85
CA PRO A 560 14.41 2.93 7.96
C PRO A 560 13.03 3.04 7.33
N LEU A 561 12.50 4.26 7.20
CA LEU A 561 11.13 4.51 6.72
C LEU A 561 10.83 3.85 5.38
N ALA A 562 11.76 3.92 4.41
CA ALA A 562 11.60 3.27 3.11
C ALA A 562 11.37 1.76 3.23
N LYS A 563 12.11 1.08 4.11
CA LYS A 563 11.91 -0.36 4.36
C LYS A 563 10.60 -0.64 5.08
N LYS A 564 10.17 0.22 6.03
CA LYS A 564 8.85 0.10 6.66
C LYS A 564 7.75 0.19 5.59
N ARG A 565 7.87 1.15 4.66
CA ARG A 565 6.93 1.35 3.56
C ARG A 565 6.86 0.16 2.62
N MET A 566 8.01 -0.31 2.14
CA MET A 566 8.08 -1.50 1.28
C MET A 566 7.46 -2.72 1.96
N PHE A 567 7.79 -2.96 3.24
CA PHE A 567 7.31 -4.12 3.97
C PHE A 567 5.80 -4.10 4.20
N TYR A 568 5.28 -3.05 4.84
CA TYR A 568 3.85 -2.99 5.18
C TYR A 568 2.95 -2.79 3.97
N THR A 569 3.44 -2.13 2.91
CA THR A 569 2.71 -2.06 1.64
C THR A 569 2.71 -3.42 0.94
N GLY A 570 3.81 -4.18 1.02
CA GLY A 570 3.85 -5.54 0.51
C GLY A 570 2.80 -6.44 1.18
N LEU A 571 2.67 -6.35 2.51
CA LEU A 571 1.60 -7.05 3.25
C LEU A 571 0.19 -6.59 2.81
N TYR A 572 0.00 -5.29 2.64
CA TYR A 572 -1.27 -4.71 2.18
C TYR A 572 -1.71 -5.29 0.83
N HIS A 573 -0.83 -5.34 -0.16
CA HIS A 573 -1.17 -5.86 -1.50
C HIS A 573 -1.56 -7.34 -1.48
N THR A 574 -0.87 -8.17 -0.70
CA THR A 574 -1.20 -9.60 -0.54
C THR A 574 -2.60 -9.84 0.03
N MET A 575 -3.19 -8.84 0.69
CA MET A 575 -4.51 -8.94 1.33
C MET A 575 -5.60 -8.17 0.56
N LEU A 576 -5.35 -7.74 -0.69
CA LEU A 576 -6.38 -7.15 -1.55
C LEU A 576 -7.19 -8.20 -2.32
N MET A 577 -6.58 -9.35 -2.62
CA MET A 577 -7.12 -10.45 -3.41
C MET A 577 -6.62 -11.81 -2.87
N PRO A 578 -7.40 -12.91 -2.93
CA PRO A 578 -8.76 -13.00 -3.48
C PRO A 578 -9.78 -12.21 -2.66
N VAL A 579 -10.97 -12.00 -3.20
CA VAL A 579 -12.01 -11.16 -2.57
C VAL A 579 -12.98 -12.03 -1.78
N ASP A 580 -13.28 -11.65 -0.54
CA ASP A 580 -14.32 -12.29 0.24
C ASP A 580 -15.70 -11.88 -0.29
N ARG A 581 -16.39 -12.84 -0.91
CA ARG A 581 -17.75 -12.73 -1.42
C ARG A 581 -18.68 -13.71 -0.72
N THR A 582 -18.38 -14.06 0.52
CA THR A 582 -19.28 -14.84 1.38
C THR A 582 -20.61 -14.10 1.50
N ASP A 583 -21.71 -14.85 1.34
CA ASP A 583 -23.09 -14.36 1.21
C ASP A 583 -23.38 -13.51 -0.04
N GLU A 584 -22.50 -13.53 -1.05
CA GLU A 584 -22.63 -12.76 -2.31
C GLU A 584 -22.47 -13.66 -3.55
N ASN A 585 -22.64 -14.99 -3.42
CA ASN A 585 -22.58 -15.92 -4.54
C ASN A 585 -23.96 -16.07 -5.22
N PRO A 586 -24.13 -15.67 -6.50
CA PRO A 586 -25.41 -15.77 -7.20
C PRO A 586 -25.72 -17.16 -7.77
N LEU A 587 -24.76 -18.08 -7.75
CA LEU A 587 -24.85 -19.36 -8.44
C LEU A 587 -25.34 -20.48 -7.51
N TRP A 588 -25.03 -20.42 -6.21
CA TRP A 588 -25.46 -21.39 -5.20
C TRP A 588 -25.49 -20.76 -3.80
N SER A 589 -26.13 -21.46 -2.85
CA SER A 589 -26.40 -20.97 -1.49
C SER A 589 -25.83 -21.90 -0.40
N ASP A 590 -24.72 -22.57 -0.70
CA ASP A 590 -24.04 -23.43 0.26
C ASP A 590 -23.56 -22.63 1.47
N PRO A 591 -23.67 -23.15 2.70
CA PRO A 591 -23.21 -22.48 3.91
C PRO A 591 -21.68 -22.57 4.08
N GLU A 592 -20.94 -22.29 3.00
CA GLU A 592 -19.48 -22.29 2.94
C GLU A 592 -18.97 -20.88 2.62
N PRO A 593 -17.76 -20.52 3.06
CA PRO A 593 -17.09 -19.31 2.59
C PRO A 593 -17.04 -19.28 1.06
N TYR A 594 -17.12 -18.10 0.49
CA TYR A 594 -16.97 -17.91 -0.95
C TYR A 594 -15.99 -16.79 -1.24
N TYR A 595 -14.87 -17.15 -1.85
CA TYR A 595 -13.88 -16.25 -2.38
C TYR A 595 -13.93 -16.27 -3.90
N ASP A 596 -13.71 -15.10 -4.50
CA ASP A 596 -13.64 -14.91 -5.96
C ASP A 596 -12.40 -14.07 -6.28
N ASP A 597 -12.18 -13.79 -7.56
CA ASP A 597 -11.02 -13.04 -8.06
C ASP A 597 -9.69 -13.70 -7.68
N PHE A 598 -9.67 -15.03 -7.76
CA PHE A 598 -8.44 -15.80 -7.92
C PHE A 598 -7.86 -15.48 -9.30
N TYR A 599 -7.24 -14.30 -9.48
CA TYR A 599 -6.77 -13.86 -10.79
C TYR A 599 -5.91 -14.96 -11.41
N ALA A 600 -4.77 -15.30 -10.82
CA ALA A 600 -4.15 -16.61 -11.07
C ALA A 600 -3.59 -17.19 -9.78
N ILE A 601 -3.96 -18.43 -9.48
CA ILE A 601 -3.31 -19.22 -8.43
C ILE A 601 -1.88 -19.55 -8.86
N TRP A 602 -1.64 -19.62 -10.18
CA TRP A 602 -0.30 -19.66 -10.74
C TRP A 602 0.62 -18.64 -10.07
N ASP A 603 0.21 -17.40 -9.81
CA ASP A 603 1.09 -16.46 -9.11
C ASP A 603 1.13 -16.71 -7.59
N THR A 604 -0.06 -16.73 -7.00
CA THR A 604 -0.27 -16.58 -5.57
C THR A 604 0.09 -17.80 -4.73
N TYR A 605 0.17 -19.01 -5.31
CA TYR A 605 0.59 -20.19 -4.53
C TYR A 605 2.04 -20.07 -4.06
N ARG A 606 2.90 -19.36 -4.81
CA ARG A 606 4.36 -19.35 -4.59
C ARG A 606 4.74 -18.65 -3.29
N SER A 607 4.08 -17.53 -2.98
CA SER A 607 4.42 -16.68 -1.84
C SER A 607 3.20 -16.08 -1.14
N SER A 608 2.16 -15.64 -1.84
CA SER A 608 1.00 -15.00 -1.22
C SER A 608 0.27 -15.94 -0.25
N SER A 609 -0.15 -17.11 -0.73
CA SER A 609 -0.88 -18.09 0.10
C SER A 609 -0.04 -18.59 1.29
N PRO A 610 1.26 -18.95 1.11
CA PRO A 610 2.14 -19.27 2.24
C PRO A 610 2.31 -18.15 3.28
N LEU A 611 2.22 -16.89 2.87
CA LEU A 611 2.29 -15.73 3.77
C LEU A 611 0.97 -15.57 4.55
N ILE A 612 -0.18 -15.71 3.88
CA ILE A 612 -1.50 -15.68 4.51
C ILE A 612 -1.60 -16.80 5.55
N THR A 613 -1.07 -18.00 5.27
CA THR A 613 -0.97 -19.10 6.24
C THR A 613 -0.29 -18.71 7.55
N LEU A 614 0.67 -17.78 7.53
CA LEU A 614 1.35 -17.28 8.74
C LEU A 614 0.58 -16.15 9.45
N ILE A 615 -0.11 -15.30 8.68
CA ILE A 615 -0.74 -14.06 9.18
C ILE A 615 -2.18 -14.30 9.64
N ASP A 616 -2.95 -15.04 8.86
CA ASP A 616 -4.37 -15.34 9.08
C ASP A 616 -4.70 -16.78 8.62
N PRO A 617 -4.23 -17.81 9.34
CA PRO A 617 -4.42 -19.22 8.97
C PRO A 617 -5.89 -19.64 8.87
N LYS A 618 -6.78 -18.99 9.64
CA LYS A 618 -8.22 -19.22 9.52
C LYS A 618 -8.74 -18.78 8.16
N ARG A 619 -8.30 -17.60 7.69
CA ARG A 619 -8.72 -17.10 6.37
C ARG A 619 -8.17 -17.94 5.24
N GLU A 620 -6.92 -18.39 5.34
CA GLU A 620 -6.38 -19.35 4.37
C GLU A 620 -7.23 -20.63 4.32
N ALA A 621 -7.67 -21.13 5.49
CA ALA A 621 -8.56 -22.29 5.51
C ALA A 621 -9.91 -22.02 4.83
N ASP A 622 -10.48 -20.82 5.00
CA ASP A 622 -11.71 -20.40 4.34
C ASP A 622 -11.52 -20.24 2.81
N ILE A 623 -10.35 -19.76 2.36
CA ILE A 623 -9.97 -19.69 0.94
C ILE A 623 -9.91 -21.11 0.34
N VAL A 624 -9.24 -22.05 1.01
CA VAL A 624 -9.16 -23.46 0.56
C VAL A 624 -10.55 -24.11 0.53
N ARG A 625 -11.39 -23.88 1.55
CA ARG A 625 -12.78 -24.36 1.56
C ARG A 625 -13.58 -23.82 0.37
N SER A 626 -13.37 -22.56 0.00
CA SER A 626 -14.00 -21.97 -1.19
C SER A 626 -13.56 -22.67 -2.47
N LEU A 627 -12.27 -22.99 -2.65
CA LEU A 627 -11.79 -23.74 -3.82
C LEU A 627 -12.44 -25.12 -3.92
N VAL A 628 -12.49 -25.85 -2.81
CA VAL A 628 -13.14 -27.17 -2.73
C VAL A 628 -14.64 -27.09 -3.02
N ASN A 629 -15.31 -26.05 -2.52
CA ASN A 629 -16.74 -25.83 -2.78
C ASN A 629 -17.02 -25.43 -4.23
N ILE A 630 -16.13 -24.63 -4.86
CA ILE A 630 -16.21 -24.34 -6.29
C ILE A 630 -16.08 -25.65 -7.08
N TYR A 631 -15.12 -26.52 -6.77
CA TYR A 631 -15.04 -27.85 -7.40
C TYR A 631 -16.34 -28.65 -7.24
N LYS A 632 -16.92 -28.70 -6.04
CA LYS A 632 -18.17 -29.43 -5.78
C LYS A 632 -19.33 -28.94 -6.65
N ARG A 633 -19.34 -27.64 -7.03
CA ARG A 633 -20.44 -26.98 -7.74
C ARG A 633 -20.21 -26.86 -9.24
N ASP A 634 -19.00 -26.48 -9.64
CA ASP A 634 -18.61 -26.24 -11.03
C ASP A 634 -17.90 -27.47 -11.65
N GLY A 635 -17.50 -28.45 -10.84
CA GLY A 635 -16.92 -29.73 -11.28
C GLY A 635 -15.39 -29.76 -11.39
N TYR A 636 -14.73 -28.59 -11.35
CA TYR A 636 -13.29 -28.42 -11.41
C TYR A 636 -12.85 -27.30 -10.46
N MET A 637 -11.65 -27.42 -9.87
CA MET A 637 -11.05 -26.29 -9.14
C MET A 637 -10.59 -25.22 -10.13
N PRO A 638 -10.72 -23.92 -9.78
CA PRO A 638 -10.12 -22.88 -10.60
C PRO A 638 -8.60 -22.85 -10.38
N ASP A 639 -7.83 -22.82 -11.45
CA ASP A 639 -6.48 -22.22 -11.43
C ASP A 639 -6.57 -20.69 -11.55
N ALA A 640 -7.66 -20.20 -12.15
CA ALA A 640 -7.99 -18.80 -12.32
C ALA A 640 -9.52 -18.63 -12.29
N ARG A 641 -10.00 -17.54 -11.66
CA ARG A 641 -11.43 -17.23 -11.53
C ARG A 641 -11.65 -15.74 -11.30
N SER A 642 -12.66 -15.18 -11.98
CA SER A 642 -13.17 -13.85 -11.67
C SER A 642 -14.60 -13.67 -12.17
N GLY A 643 -15.42 -12.89 -11.47
CA GLY A 643 -16.83 -12.68 -11.82
C GLY A 643 -17.65 -13.98 -11.80
N ASN A 644 -17.40 -14.85 -10.83
CA ASN A 644 -18.01 -16.18 -10.65
C ASN A 644 -17.79 -17.16 -11.82
N SER A 645 -16.76 -16.96 -12.64
CA SER A 645 -16.41 -17.88 -13.73
C SER A 645 -14.96 -18.29 -13.63
N ASN A 646 -14.69 -19.58 -13.68
CA ASN A 646 -13.36 -20.10 -13.94
C ASN A 646 -12.87 -19.55 -15.29
N GLY A 647 -11.57 -19.38 -15.42
CA GLY A 647 -10.97 -18.94 -16.66
C GLY A 647 -9.51 -19.30 -16.71
N ARG A 648 -8.75 -18.44 -17.36
CA ARG A 648 -7.44 -18.70 -17.92
C ARG A 648 -6.44 -19.39 -16.99
N THR A 649 -6.45 -20.73 -17.04
CA THR A 649 -5.36 -21.56 -16.51
C THR A 649 -4.07 -21.08 -17.14
N GLN A 650 -2.99 -20.90 -16.38
CA GLN A 650 -1.71 -20.43 -16.92
C GLN A 650 -0.76 -21.61 -17.16
N GLY A 651 -0.10 -22.10 -16.12
CA GLY A 651 0.69 -23.33 -16.21
C GLY A 651 -0.10 -24.54 -15.74
N GLY A 652 -0.07 -24.77 -14.43
CA GLY A 652 -0.62 -25.93 -13.73
C GLY A 652 -2.14 -25.91 -13.50
N SER A 653 -2.58 -26.91 -12.75
CA SER A 653 -3.77 -26.83 -11.89
C SER A 653 -3.23 -26.53 -10.50
N ASN A 654 -2.98 -25.26 -10.16
CA ASN A 654 -2.13 -24.94 -9.00
C ASN A 654 -2.90 -24.90 -7.67
N ALA A 655 -4.23 -25.06 -7.70
CA ALA A 655 -5.05 -25.19 -6.50
C ALA A 655 -4.61 -26.39 -5.65
N GLU A 656 -4.14 -27.49 -6.25
CA GLU A 656 -3.60 -28.61 -5.49
C GLU A 656 -2.35 -28.25 -4.67
N ILE A 657 -1.53 -27.29 -5.10
CA ILE A 657 -0.37 -26.84 -4.30
C ILE A 657 -0.84 -26.04 -3.08
N VAL A 658 -1.86 -25.18 -3.25
CA VAL A 658 -2.48 -24.43 -2.13
C VAL A 658 -3.09 -25.39 -1.11
N ILE A 659 -3.82 -26.41 -1.57
CA ILE A 659 -4.39 -27.46 -0.70
C ILE A 659 -3.29 -28.22 0.04
N ALA A 660 -2.24 -28.65 -0.67
CA ALA A 660 -1.14 -29.37 -0.07
C ALA A 660 -0.40 -28.50 0.97
N ASP A 661 -0.19 -27.21 0.70
CA ASP A 661 0.44 -26.27 1.64
C ASP A 661 -0.37 -26.17 2.94
N ALA A 662 -1.68 -25.96 2.83
CA ALA A 662 -2.59 -25.94 3.97
C ALA A 662 -2.57 -27.28 4.73
N PHE A 663 -2.54 -28.40 4.01
CA PHE A 663 -2.54 -29.74 4.58
C PHE A 663 -1.27 -30.02 5.39
N VAL A 664 -0.09 -29.83 4.81
CA VAL A 664 1.19 -30.12 5.47
C VAL A 664 1.49 -29.15 6.62
N LYS A 665 0.92 -27.94 6.58
CA LYS A 665 0.97 -26.96 7.68
C LYS A 665 -0.14 -27.17 8.72
N GLY A 666 -1.04 -28.12 8.48
CA GLY A 666 -1.97 -28.62 9.49
C GLY A 666 -3.19 -27.73 9.74
N LEU A 667 -3.61 -26.94 8.76
CA LEU A 667 -4.79 -26.09 8.84
C LEU A 667 -6.04 -26.93 9.14
N LYS A 668 -6.98 -26.33 9.88
CA LYS A 668 -8.17 -27.02 10.41
C LYS A 668 -9.43 -26.53 9.70
N GLY A 669 -10.47 -27.35 9.73
CA GLY A 669 -11.79 -27.01 9.16
C GLY A 669 -11.92 -27.27 7.66
N ILE A 670 -10.92 -27.88 7.01
CA ILE A 670 -10.95 -28.27 5.60
C ILE A 670 -11.32 -29.75 5.48
N ASP A 671 -12.25 -30.09 4.59
CA ASP A 671 -12.52 -31.47 4.18
C ASP A 671 -11.44 -31.92 3.18
N TYR A 672 -10.36 -32.49 3.69
CA TYR A 672 -9.24 -32.93 2.86
C TYR A 672 -9.52 -34.19 2.03
N GLU A 673 -10.53 -34.99 2.38
CA GLU A 673 -10.93 -36.13 1.55
C GLU A 673 -11.64 -35.62 0.29
N LEU A 674 -12.56 -34.67 0.44
CA LEU A 674 -13.18 -33.98 -0.70
C LEU A 674 -12.16 -33.15 -1.49
N ALA A 675 -11.21 -32.51 -0.81
CA ALA A 675 -10.13 -31.80 -1.47
C ALA A 675 -9.28 -32.75 -2.34
N LEU A 676 -8.88 -33.92 -1.81
CA LEU A 676 -8.16 -34.92 -2.59
C LEU A 676 -8.98 -35.41 -3.80
N GLU A 677 -10.29 -35.59 -3.67
CA GLU A 677 -11.17 -35.90 -4.80
C GLU A 677 -11.11 -34.82 -5.89
N ALA A 678 -11.11 -33.54 -5.50
CA ALA A 678 -10.96 -32.40 -6.39
C ALA A 678 -9.62 -32.41 -7.13
N MET A 679 -8.52 -32.63 -6.42
CA MET A 679 -7.18 -32.70 -7.03
C MET A 679 -7.07 -33.87 -8.02
N LEU A 680 -7.68 -35.02 -7.68
CA LEU A 680 -7.71 -36.18 -8.57
C LEU A 680 -8.56 -35.92 -9.82
N LYS A 681 -9.62 -35.13 -9.72
CA LYS A 681 -10.43 -34.74 -10.88
C LYS A 681 -9.58 -34.03 -11.93
N ASP A 682 -8.82 -33.01 -11.53
CA ASP A 682 -7.90 -32.28 -12.43
C ASP A 682 -6.86 -33.21 -13.05
N ALA A 683 -6.33 -34.13 -12.25
CA ALA A 683 -5.27 -35.04 -12.66
C ALA A 683 -5.71 -36.25 -13.49
N THR A 684 -7.02 -36.51 -13.65
CA THR A 684 -7.52 -37.74 -14.29
C THR A 684 -8.63 -37.54 -15.31
N VAL A 685 -9.36 -36.42 -15.28
CA VAL A 685 -10.51 -36.21 -16.17
C VAL A 685 -10.32 -34.96 -17.03
N PRO A 686 -10.15 -35.10 -18.36
CA PRO A 686 -9.96 -33.94 -19.23
C PRO A 686 -11.22 -33.06 -19.25
N PRO A 687 -11.07 -31.73 -19.34
CA PRO A 687 -12.17 -30.75 -19.32
C PRO A 687 -12.95 -30.71 -20.66
N GLY A 688 -12.57 -31.53 -21.66
CA GLY A 688 -13.38 -31.76 -22.85
C GLY A 688 -13.45 -30.58 -23.82
N GLY A 689 -12.34 -29.88 -24.06
CA GLY A 689 -12.28 -28.70 -24.94
C GLY A 689 -12.33 -27.36 -24.21
N ASN A 690 -12.37 -27.38 -22.87
CA ASN A 690 -12.36 -26.18 -22.01
C ASN A 690 -11.04 -26.04 -21.22
N GLU A 691 -9.93 -26.55 -21.77
CA GLU A 691 -8.61 -26.58 -21.13
C GLU A 691 -8.01 -25.20 -20.85
N GLU A 692 -8.61 -24.14 -21.40
CA GLU A 692 -8.26 -22.76 -21.04
C GLU A 692 -8.88 -22.35 -19.71
N ALA A 693 -10.03 -22.91 -19.31
CA ALA A 693 -10.75 -22.49 -18.11
C ALA A 693 -10.72 -23.51 -16.95
N GLU A 694 -10.58 -24.79 -17.26
CA GLU A 694 -10.80 -25.88 -16.30
C GLU A 694 -9.79 -27.01 -16.50
N GLY A 695 -9.46 -27.71 -15.42
CA GLY A 695 -8.67 -28.94 -15.47
C GLY A 695 -7.29 -28.81 -16.11
N ARG A 696 -6.73 -29.96 -16.49
CA ARG A 696 -5.42 -30.03 -17.13
C ARG A 696 -5.51 -30.09 -18.65
N GLY A 697 -4.87 -29.16 -19.33
CA GLY A 697 -4.72 -29.16 -20.78
C GLY A 697 -3.62 -30.09 -21.25
N GLY A 698 -3.89 -30.88 -22.30
CA GLY A 698 -2.97 -31.93 -22.74
C GLY A 698 -2.89 -33.12 -21.77
N LEU A 699 -3.91 -33.33 -20.94
CA LEU A 699 -3.91 -34.39 -19.92
C LEU A 699 -3.74 -35.81 -20.51
N ILE A 700 -4.42 -36.12 -21.61
CA ILE A 700 -4.33 -37.45 -22.25
C ILE A 700 -2.87 -37.79 -22.61
N PRO A 701 -2.17 -36.98 -23.44
CA PRO A 701 -0.77 -37.28 -23.74
C PRO A 701 0.14 -37.18 -22.51
N TYR A 702 -0.15 -36.32 -21.53
CA TYR A 702 0.62 -36.30 -20.27
C TYR A 702 0.55 -37.65 -19.54
N LEU A 703 -0.63 -38.27 -19.47
CA LEU A 703 -0.82 -39.58 -18.84
C LEU A 703 -0.24 -40.73 -19.67
N GLU A 704 -0.32 -40.67 -21.00
CA GLU A 704 0.16 -41.72 -21.90
C GLU A 704 1.68 -41.69 -22.11
N LEU A 705 2.26 -40.49 -22.24
CA LEU A 705 3.67 -40.28 -22.61
C LEU A 705 4.54 -39.86 -21.43
N GLY A 706 3.94 -39.39 -20.32
CA GLY A 706 4.65 -38.76 -19.22
C GLY A 706 5.11 -37.33 -19.50
N TYR A 707 4.66 -36.72 -20.59
CA TYR A 707 4.87 -35.32 -20.94
C TYR A 707 3.83 -34.85 -21.96
N ILE A 708 3.66 -33.53 -22.07
CA ILE A 708 2.83 -32.94 -23.12
C ILE A 708 3.72 -32.66 -24.34
N PRO A 709 3.42 -33.23 -25.52
CA PRO A 709 4.20 -32.98 -26.71
C PRO A 709 3.98 -31.57 -27.26
N HIS A 710 5.00 -31.04 -27.92
CA HIS A 710 4.91 -29.76 -28.63
C HIS A 710 3.79 -29.76 -29.67
N GLY A 711 3.12 -28.61 -29.82
CA GLY A 711 1.92 -28.44 -30.66
C GLY A 711 0.63 -28.39 -29.84
N ILE A 712 0.70 -28.70 -28.54
CA ILE A 712 -0.33 -28.37 -27.55
C ILE A 712 0.13 -27.11 -26.81
N ASP A 713 -0.81 -26.18 -26.58
CA ASP A 713 -0.52 -24.92 -25.88
C ASP A 713 0.18 -25.19 -24.55
N ARG A 714 1.34 -24.53 -24.35
CA ARG A 714 2.07 -24.49 -23.08
C ARG A 714 2.61 -25.84 -22.63
N ALA A 715 2.87 -26.72 -23.58
CA ALA A 715 3.31 -28.09 -23.34
C ALA A 715 4.49 -28.21 -22.35
N GLY A 716 5.47 -27.31 -22.44
CA GLY A 716 6.64 -27.30 -21.58
C GLY A 716 6.30 -26.92 -20.14
N ASN A 717 5.73 -25.74 -19.91
CA ASN A 717 5.42 -25.30 -18.55
C ASN A 717 4.35 -26.17 -17.89
N ARG A 718 3.32 -26.60 -18.63
CA ARG A 718 2.30 -27.54 -18.11
C ARG A 718 2.92 -28.86 -17.65
N THR A 719 3.85 -29.44 -18.41
CA THR A 719 4.52 -30.69 -17.98
C THR A 719 5.31 -30.48 -16.69
N VAL A 720 6.04 -29.37 -16.57
CA VAL A 720 6.81 -29.03 -15.38
C VAL A 720 5.90 -28.80 -14.17
N GLU A 721 4.86 -28.00 -14.33
CA GLU A 721 3.97 -27.65 -13.22
C GLU A 721 3.03 -28.80 -12.84
N TYR A 722 2.52 -29.58 -13.78
CA TYR A 722 1.74 -30.79 -13.46
C TYR A 722 2.56 -31.80 -12.69
N SER A 723 3.87 -31.89 -12.95
CA SER A 723 4.77 -32.71 -12.13
C SER A 723 4.77 -32.24 -10.68
N TYR A 724 4.72 -30.93 -10.43
CA TYR A 724 4.63 -30.41 -9.07
C TYR A 724 3.24 -30.61 -8.45
N CYS A 725 2.19 -30.38 -9.22
CA CYS A 725 0.81 -30.66 -8.83
C CYS A 725 0.62 -32.14 -8.43
N ASP A 726 1.26 -33.07 -9.15
CA ASP A 726 1.26 -34.49 -8.83
C ASP A 726 2.00 -34.79 -7.52
N TYR A 727 3.11 -34.10 -7.24
CA TYR A 727 3.76 -34.20 -5.93
C TYR A 727 2.84 -33.70 -4.79
N ALA A 728 2.11 -32.60 -5.01
CA ALA A 728 1.13 -32.08 -4.05
C ALA A 728 0.02 -33.11 -3.77
N ILE A 729 -0.52 -33.79 -4.79
CA ILE A 729 -1.45 -34.91 -4.63
C ILE A 729 -0.83 -36.03 -3.80
N ALA A 730 0.43 -36.39 -4.08
CA ALA A 730 1.13 -37.43 -3.34
C ALA A 730 1.22 -37.10 -1.84
N LEU A 731 1.55 -35.86 -1.48
CA LEU A 731 1.64 -35.42 -0.08
C LEU A 731 0.32 -35.55 0.67
N VAL A 732 -0.78 -35.08 0.08
CA VAL A 732 -2.12 -35.17 0.68
C VAL A 732 -2.57 -36.63 0.78
N ALA A 733 -2.40 -37.41 -0.30
CA ALA A 733 -2.71 -38.84 -0.31
C ALA A 733 -1.96 -39.62 0.78
N LYS A 734 -0.68 -39.33 0.99
CA LYS A 734 0.13 -39.94 2.04
C LYS A 734 -0.42 -39.63 3.43
N GLY A 735 -0.72 -38.37 3.70
CA GLY A 735 -1.23 -37.97 5.02
C GLY A 735 -2.65 -38.48 5.31
N LEU A 736 -3.45 -38.75 4.27
CA LEU A 736 -4.75 -39.42 4.38
C LEU A 736 -4.68 -40.96 4.38
N GLY A 737 -3.47 -41.54 4.33
CA GLY A 737 -3.26 -42.98 4.36
C GLY A 737 -3.63 -43.71 3.04
N LYS A 738 -3.68 -43.00 1.91
CA LYS A 738 -3.97 -43.55 0.58
C LYS A 738 -2.66 -43.95 -0.13
N GLU A 739 -2.00 -45.00 0.36
CA GLU A 739 -0.65 -45.38 -0.08
C GLU A 739 -0.53 -45.63 -1.60
N ASP A 740 -1.52 -46.29 -2.22
CA ASP A 740 -1.51 -46.54 -3.68
C ASP A 740 -1.50 -45.24 -4.50
N LEU A 741 -2.26 -44.24 -4.05
CA LEU A 741 -2.29 -42.92 -4.68
C LEU A 741 -0.98 -42.19 -4.43
N TYR A 742 -0.44 -42.23 -3.21
CA TYR A 742 0.86 -41.64 -2.90
C TYR A 742 1.96 -42.17 -3.83
N GLN A 743 2.11 -43.49 -3.95
CA GLN A 743 3.14 -44.10 -4.78
C GLN A 743 2.95 -43.77 -6.26
N ARG A 744 1.71 -43.79 -6.76
CA ARG A 744 1.40 -43.42 -8.15
C ARG A 744 1.80 -41.99 -8.45
N TYR A 745 1.34 -41.03 -7.65
CA TYR A 745 1.53 -39.62 -7.92
C TYR A 745 2.94 -39.14 -7.59
N LEU A 746 3.62 -39.78 -6.63
CA LEU A 746 5.05 -39.55 -6.40
C LEU A 746 5.86 -39.96 -7.65
N LYS A 747 5.58 -41.11 -8.26
CA LYS A 747 6.21 -41.51 -9.51
C LYS A 747 5.85 -40.56 -10.66
N GLN A 748 4.59 -40.16 -10.77
CA GLN A 748 4.13 -39.24 -11.81
C GLN A 748 4.76 -37.84 -11.67
N SER A 749 5.11 -37.41 -10.45
CA SER A 749 5.83 -36.17 -10.21
C SER A 749 7.24 -36.13 -10.82
N GLU A 750 7.78 -37.26 -11.29
CA GLU A 750 9.05 -37.31 -12.01
C GLU A 750 8.89 -36.99 -13.52
N ASN A 751 7.68 -36.74 -14.01
CA ASN A 751 7.38 -36.57 -15.43
C ASN A 751 8.15 -35.42 -16.10
N TRP A 752 8.53 -34.37 -15.36
CA TRP A 752 9.40 -33.31 -15.87
C TRP A 752 10.69 -33.85 -16.49
N LYS A 753 11.21 -34.99 -15.99
CA LYS A 753 12.43 -35.65 -16.50
C LYS A 753 12.27 -36.13 -17.94
N ASN A 754 11.04 -36.37 -18.42
CA ASN A 754 10.76 -36.84 -19.78
C ASN A 754 10.98 -35.76 -20.85
N LEU A 755 11.00 -34.48 -20.45
CA LEU A 755 11.36 -33.34 -21.29
C LEU A 755 12.80 -32.84 -21.04
N TRP A 756 13.55 -33.47 -20.14
CA TRP A 756 14.95 -33.12 -19.90
C TRP A 756 15.88 -33.67 -20.99
N ARG A 757 16.39 -32.79 -21.85
CA ARG A 757 17.35 -33.11 -22.90
C ARG A 757 18.79 -32.89 -22.42
N GLY A 758 19.35 -33.91 -21.75
CA GLY A 758 20.66 -33.86 -21.07
C GLY A 758 21.88 -33.59 -21.97
N ASP A 759 21.79 -33.89 -23.26
CA ASP A 759 22.86 -33.71 -24.25
C ASP A 759 22.91 -32.29 -24.85
N TYR A 760 21.87 -31.48 -24.63
CA TYR A 760 21.82 -30.11 -25.15
C TYR A 760 22.70 -29.17 -24.31
N GLU A 761 23.57 -28.40 -24.97
CA GLU A 761 24.45 -27.43 -24.32
C GLU A 761 24.15 -26.01 -24.80
N HIS A 762 24.08 -25.06 -23.86
CA HIS A 762 23.91 -23.64 -24.15
C HIS A 762 24.65 -22.80 -23.10
N GLU A 763 25.45 -21.82 -23.55
CA GLU A 763 26.27 -20.94 -22.68
C GLU A 763 27.16 -21.71 -21.67
N GLY A 764 27.57 -22.94 -22.02
CA GLY A 764 28.43 -23.77 -21.17
C GLY A 764 27.72 -24.51 -20.03
N ALA A 765 26.38 -24.55 -20.04
CA ALA A 765 25.55 -25.43 -19.20
C ALA A 765 24.90 -26.53 -20.05
N LYS A 766 24.80 -27.75 -19.49
CA LYS A 766 24.20 -28.92 -20.15
C LYS A 766 22.84 -29.28 -19.56
N GLY A 767 21.98 -29.83 -20.41
CA GLY A 767 20.65 -30.31 -20.03
C GLY A 767 19.63 -29.19 -19.92
N PHE A 768 18.51 -29.28 -20.63
CA PHE A 768 17.41 -28.30 -20.56
C PHE A 768 16.07 -29.00 -20.75
N ILE A 769 14.99 -28.41 -20.24
CA ILE A 769 13.63 -28.78 -20.63
C ILE A 769 13.39 -28.25 -22.05
N MET A 770 13.25 -29.17 -23.01
CA MET A 770 13.22 -28.83 -24.44
C MET A 770 11.97 -29.41 -25.12
N PRO A 771 11.51 -28.80 -26.24
CA PRO A 771 10.36 -29.29 -26.97
C PRO A 771 10.58 -30.69 -27.55
N ARG A 772 9.59 -31.55 -27.36
CA ARG A 772 9.58 -32.94 -27.80
C ARG A 772 8.25 -33.23 -28.48
N ASP A 773 8.26 -33.93 -29.62
CA ASP A 773 7.02 -34.32 -30.30
C ASP A 773 6.37 -35.56 -29.66
N LYS A 774 5.21 -35.97 -30.20
CA LYS A 774 4.46 -37.13 -29.70
C LYS A 774 5.14 -38.47 -30.00
N GLU A 775 5.99 -38.52 -31.02
CA GLU A 775 6.82 -39.69 -31.36
C GLU A 775 8.07 -39.81 -30.47
N GLY A 776 8.37 -38.78 -29.68
CA GLY A 776 9.51 -38.77 -28.77
C GLY A 776 10.78 -38.14 -29.34
N ASN A 777 10.72 -37.49 -30.50
CA ASN A 777 11.85 -36.77 -31.09
C ASN A 777 12.00 -35.37 -30.49
N TRP A 778 13.25 -34.95 -30.25
CA TRP A 778 13.56 -33.59 -29.85
C TRP A 778 13.44 -32.61 -31.02
N LEU A 779 12.92 -31.41 -30.76
CA LEU A 779 12.68 -30.39 -31.79
C LEU A 779 13.62 -29.20 -31.63
N ASP A 780 14.65 -29.14 -32.47
CA ASP A 780 15.56 -27.98 -32.58
C ASP A 780 15.01 -26.87 -33.50
N SER A 781 13.96 -27.18 -34.26
CA SER A 781 13.30 -26.23 -35.15
C SER A 781 11.81 -26.48 -35.20
N ILE A 782 11.03 -25.46 -34.85
CA ILE A 782 9.59 -25.53 -34.65
C ILE A 782 8.87 -24.87 -35.84
N PRO A 783 7.83 -25.51 -36.42
CA PRO A 783 6.99 -24.89 -37.43
C PRO A 783 6.20 -23.71 -36.86
N PHE A 784 5.98 -22.67 -37.65
CA PHE A 784 5.13 -21.54 -37.29
C PHE A 784 4.22 -21.10 -38.44
N GLY A 785 3.15 -20.39 -38.10
CA GLY A 785 2.12 -19.95 -39.06
C GLY A 785 1.16 -21.05 -39.51
N HIS A 786 0.15 -20.67 -40.29
CA HIS A 786 -0.97 -21.54 -40.68
C HIS A 786 -0.91 -22.06 -42.12
N SER A 787 0.20 -21.84 -42.83
CA SER A 787 0.29 -22.21 -44.24
C SER A 787 0.41 -23.73 -44.40
N THR A 788 -0.57 -24.33 -45.07
CA THR A 788 -0.57 -25.77 -45.39
C THR A 788 0.38 -26.13 -46.53
N ARG A 789 0.96 -25.13 -47.22
CA ARG A 789 1.87 -25.30 -48.37
C ARG A 789 3.33 -25.03 -48.03
N MET A 790 3.57 -24.07 -47.16
CA MET A 790 4.91 -23.68 -46.69
C MET A 790 4.88 -23.79 -45.17
N GLN A 791 5.74 -24.63 -44.60
CA GLN A 791 5.85 -24.83 -43.16
C GLN A 791 7.14 -24.17 -42.69
N PRO A 792 7.19 -22.83 -42.60
CA PRO A 792 8.40 -22.15 -42.17
C PRO A 792 8.71 -22.58 -40.73
N LYS A 793 10.00 -22.74 -40.43
CA LYS A 793 10.47 -23.16 -39.11
C LYS A 793 11.37 -22.09 -38.52
N PHE A 794 11.34 -21.94 -37.22
CA PHE A 794 12.30 -21.14 -36.47
C PHE A 794 13.10 -22.04 -35.53
N LYS A 795 14.35 -21.66 -35.26
CA LYS A 795 15.20 -22.39 -34.32
C LYS A 795 14.71 -22.14 -32.89
N TYR A 796 14.48 -23.21 -32.13
CA TYR A 796 14.18 -23.10 -30.70
C TYR A 796 15.46 -23.26 -29.89
N THR A 797 15.71 -22.36 -28.95
CA THR A 797 16.87 -22.37 -28.06
C THR A 797 16.42 -22.18 -26.61
N PRO A 798 17.27 -22.44 -25.61
CA PRO A 798 16.90 -22.24 -24.22
C PRO A 798 16.52 -20.80 -23.83
N VAL A 799 16.87 -19.81 -24.66
CA VAL A 799 16.53 -18.40 -24.49
C VAL A 799 15.35 -17.96 -25.37
N THR A 800 14.71 -18.89 -26.11
CA THR A 800 13.47 -18.58 -26.81
C THR A 800 12.39 -18.26 -25.78
N PHE A 801 11.99 -17.00 -25.75
CA PHE A 801 10.93 -16.47 -24.90
C PHE A 801 9.63 -16.30 -25.71
N GLU A 802 9.77 -15.73 -26.91
CA GLU A 802 8.70 -15.60 -27.89
C GLU A 802 9.14 -16.21 -29.23
N GLY A 803 8.15 -16.70 -29.96
CA GLY A 803 8.26 -17.15 -31.34
C GLY A 803 7.97 -16.01 -32.32
N PRO A 804 8.10 -16.28 -33.64
CA PRO A 804 7.79 -15.30 -34.67
C PRO A 804 6.36 -14.76 -34.54
N TRP A 805 6.11 -13.55 -35.08
CA TRP A 805 4.84 -12.80 -34.96
C TRP A 805 3.54 -13.53 -35.33
N TYR A 806 3.62 -14.71 -35.96
CA TYR A 806 2.48 -15.58 -36.27
C TYR A 806 2.22 -16.68 -35.25
N THR A 807 3.05 -16.83 -34.22
CA THR A 807 2.84 -17.79 -33.13
C THR A 807 2.24 -17.04 -31.95
N PRO A 808 0.99 -17.33 -31.57
CA PRO A 808 0.40 -16.75 -30.37
C PRO A 808 1.31 -16.98 -29.15
N TRP A 809 1.55 -15.96 -28.33
CA TRP A 809 2.37 -16.09 -27.12
C TRP A 809 1.85 -17.20 -26.18
N TRP A 810 0.53 -17.38 -26.16
CA TRP A 810 -0.18 -18.44 -25.43
C TRP A 810 0.12 -19.86 -25.93
N SER A 811 0.51 -20.00 -27.20
CA SER A 811 0.78 -21.30 -27.84
C SER A 811 2.27 -21.67 -27.85
N MET A 812 3.11 -20.87 -27.18
CA MET A 812 4.52 -21.18 -27.03
C MET A 812 4.72 -22.46 -26.20
N PHE A 813 5.91 -23.06 -26.34
CA PHE A 813 6.29 -24.21 -25.53
C PHE A 813 6.37 -23.86 -24.04
N PHE A 814 6.92 -22.69 -23.71
CA PHE A 814 6.82 -22.08 -22.40
C PHE A 814 6.02 -20.79 -22.47
N TYR A 815 5.09 -20.62 -21.55
CA TYR A 815 4.34 -19.39 -21.35
C TYR A 815 5.16 -18.40 -20.52
N GLU A 816 5.38 -17.19 -21.05
CA GLU A 816 5.98 -16.01 -20.38
C GLU A 816 7.35 -16.22 -19.70
N ALA A 817 8.04 -17.32 -20.00
CA ALA A 817 9.39 -17.56 -19.54
C ALA A 817 10.17 -18.43 -20.53
N SER A 818 11.48 -18.43 -20.36
CA SER A 818 12.40 -19.21 -21.18
C SER A 818 12.65 -20.62 -20.60
N SER A 819 13.32 -21.49 -21.36
CA SER A 819 13.78 -22.77 -20.82
C SER A 819 14.83 -22.60 -19.72
N TRP A 820 15.61 -21.51 -19.74
CA TRP A 820 16.55 -21.20 -18.65
C TRP A 820 15.86 -21.04 -17.30
N GLU A 821 14.63 -20.51 -17.29
CA GLU A 821 13.84 -20.30 -16.09
C GLU A 821 13.09 -21.58 -15.69
N TYR A 822 12.31 -22.17 -16.61
CA TYR A 822 11.52 -23.35 -16.30
C TYR A 822 12.35 -24.61 -16.04
N SER A 823 13.57 -24.72 -16.59
CA SER A 823 14.49 -25.81 -16.23
C SER A 823 14.99 -25.73 -14.78
N LEU A 824 14.77 -24.60 -14.09
CA LEU A 824 15.09 -24.41 -12.67
C LEU A 824 13.83 -24.41 -11.79
N SER A 825 12.64 -24.53 -12.37
CA SER A 825 11.34 -24.45 -11.69
C SER A 825 10.84 -25.83 -11.23
N ILE A 826 11.68 -26.62 -10.56
CA ILE A 826 11.38 -27.98 -10.08
C ILE A 826 11.38 -28.03 -8.53
N PRO A 827 10.42 -27.39 -7.85
CA PRO A 827 10.46 -27.18 -6.39
C PRO A 827 10.36 -28.46 -5.55
N HIS A 828 9.74 -29.52 -6.07
CA HIS A 828 9.60 -30.81 -5.39
C HIS A 828 10.81 -31.74 -5.53
N ASP A 829 11.62 -31.55 -6.57
CA ASP A 829 12.73 -32.47 -6.90
C ASP A 829 14.02 -31.71 -7.25
N VAL A 830 14.38 -30.71 -6.44
CA VAL A 830 15.67 -30.02 -6.59
C VAL A 830 16.88 -30.96 -6.53
N PRO A 831 16.91 -32.01 -5.66
CA PRO A 831 17.97 -33.02 -5.71
C PRO A 831 18.06 -33.73 -7.07
N GLY A 832 16.95 -34.17 -7.66
CA GLY A 832 16.92 -34.75 -9.00
C GLY A 832 17.33 -33.76 -10.09
N LEU A 833 16.99 -32.48 -9.95
CA LEU A 833 17.46 -31.41 -10.84
C LEU A 833 18.99 -31.24 -10.78
N ILE A 834 19.58 -31.26 -9.58
CA ILE A 834 21.04 -31.19 -9.40
C ILE A 834 21.71 -32.38 -10.10
N GLU A 835 21.19 -33.60 -9.90
CA GLU A 835 21.69 -34.79 -10.58
C GLU A 835 21.62 -34.64 -12.10
N LYS A 836 20.47 -34.21 -12.64
CA LYS A 836 20.26 -34.02 -14.08
C LYS A 836 21.14 -32.93 -14.69
N CYS A 837 21.59 -31.95 -13.90
CA CYS A 837 22.54 -30.92 -14.33
C CYS A 837 24.01 -31.39 -14.37
N GLY A 838 24.32 -32.58 -13.89
CA GLY A 838 25.71 -33.09 -13.78
C GLY A 838 26.28 -33.05 -12.36
N GLY A 839 25.44 -32.80 -11.35
CA GLY A 839 25.83 -32.73 -9.94
C GLY A 839 26.06 -31.29 -9.45
N ALA A 840 26.48 -31.17 -8.19
CA ALA A 840 26.53 -29.91 -7.46
C ALA A 840 27.38 -28.81 -8.12
N ALA A 841 28.54 -29.17 -8.68
CA ALA A 841 29.46 -28.21 -9.30
C ALA A 841 28.89 -27.61 -10.60
N ASP A 842 28.30 -28.44 -11.46
CA ASP A 842 27.70 -28.00 -12.72
C ASP A 842 26.40 -27.22 -12.45
N PHE A 843 25.63 -27.61 -11.43
CA PHE A 843 24.45 -26.86 -11.02
C PHE A 843 24.81 -25.47 -10.46
N GLU A 844 25.86 -25.35 -9.64
CA GLU A 844 26.34 -24.04 -9.18
C GLU A 844 26.75 -23.15 -10.34
N LYS A 845 27.56 -23.68 -11.27
CA LYS A 845 27.99 -22.95 -12.47
C LYS A 845 26.78 -22.52 -13.30
N ARG A 846 25.76 -23.36 -13.43
CA ARG A 846 24.51 -23.04 -14.13
C ARG A 846 23.77 -21.88 -13.48
N LEU A 847 23.63 -21.88 -12.15
CA LEU A 847 23.01 -20.76 -11.42
C LEU A 847 23.81 -19.47 -11.59
N ASP A 848 25.15 -19.53 -11.49
CA ASP A 848 26.01 -18.37 -11.72
C ASP A 848 25.84 -17.82 -13.15
N ILE A 849 25.83 -18.68 -14.18
CA ILE A 849 25.51 -18.28 -15.56
C ILE A 849 24.14 -17.62 -15.66
N PHE A 850 23.11 -18.23 -15.06
CA PHE A 850 21.73 -17.75 -15.14
C PHE A 850 21.58 -16.31 -14.62
N PHE A 851 22.21 -15.98 -13.49
CA PHE A 851 22.21 -14.62 -12.95
C PHE A 851 23.17 -13.69 -13.70
N ASP A 852 24.41 -14.11 -13.94
CA ASP A 852 25.46 -13.23 -14.51
C ASP A 852 25.20 -12.86 -15.98
N LYS A 853 24.47 -13.70 -16.72
CA LYS A 853 24.04 -13.42 -18.11
C LYS A 853 22.71 -12.66 -18.19
N GLY A 854 22.04 -12.43 -17.06
CA GLY A 854 20.75 -11.74 -17.01
C GLY A 854 19.58 -12.57 -17.55
N PHE A 855 19.61 -13.90 -17.41
CA PHE A 855 18.48 -14.77 -17.76
C PHE A 855 17.41 -14.80 -16.66
N PHE A 856 17.73 -14.38 -15.44
CA PHE A 856 16.75 -14.21 -14.37
C PHE A 856 15.81 -13.03 -14.66
N ASN A 857 14.51 -13.32 -14.72
CA ASN A 857 13.47 -12.32 -14.77
C ASN A 857 12.85 -12.14 -13.38
N VAL A 858 13.06 -10.97 -12.76
CA VAL A 858 12.43 -10.64 -11.47
C VAL A 858 10.96 -10.27 -11.63
N ASN A 859 10.54 -9.93 -12.84
CA ASN A 859 9.24 -9.39 -13.18
C ASN A 859 8.20 -10.51 -13.43
N ASN A 860 8.59 -11.77 -13.25
CA ASN A 860 7.72 -12.93 -13.49
C ASN A 860 7.99 -14.10 -12.52
N GLU A 861 6.95 -14.86 -12.24
CA GLU A 861 6.78 -15.81 -11.15
C GLU A 861 7.56 -17.14 -11.25
N PRO A 862 7.82 -17.74 -12.44
CA PRO A 862 8.55 -19.01 -12.55
C PRO A 862 9.91 -18.99 -11.85
N SER A 863 10.54 -17.82 -11.80
CA SER A 863 11.89 -17.67 -11.25
C SER A 863 11.92 -17.38 -9.75
N PHE A 864 10.78 -17.27 -9.06
CA PHE A 864 10.72 -16.79 -7.67
C PHE A 864 11.55 -17.62 -6.66
N LEU A 865 11.59 -18.95 -6.80
CA LEU A 865 12.39 -19.84 -5.94
C LEU A 865 13.88 -19.86 -6.34
N THR A 866 14.20 -19.49 -7.58
CA THR A 866 15.52 -19.70 -8.18
C THR A 866 16.69 -19.10 -7.39
N PRO A 867 16.60 -17.87 -6.83
CA PRO A 867 17.67 -17.32 -5.98
C PRO A 867 17.97 -18.19 -4.76
N CYS A 868 17.00 -18.97 -4.28
CA CYS A 868 17.15 -19.85 -3.13
C CYS A 868 17.77 -21.22 -3.48
N LEU A 869 17.97 -21.58 -4.75
CA LEU A 869 18.44 -22.92 -5.13
C LEU A 869 19.87 -23.24 -4.64
N TYR A 870 20.69 -22.24 -4.29
CA TYR A 870 21.99 -22.47 -3.64
C TYR A 870 21.88 -23.09 -2.24
N HIS A 871 20.71 -23.09 -1.60
CA HIS A 871 20.52 -23.79 -0.31
C HIS A 871 20.75 -25.30 -0.44
N TRP A 872 20.30 -25.91 -1.54
CA TRP A 872 20.54 -27.33 -1.82
C TRP A 872 22.00 -27.66 -2.15
N LEU A 873 22.85 -26.64 -2.38
CA LEU A 873 24.29 -26.76 -2.52
C LEU A 873 25.05 -26.51 -1.21
N GLY A 874 24.33 -26.30 -0.10
CA GLY A 874 24.92 -25.91 1.19
C GLY A 874 25.55 -24.52 1.17
N LYS A 875 25.06 -23.63 0.29
CA LYS A 875 25.58 -22.26 0.07
C LYS A 875 24.49 -21.18 0.24
N PRO A 876 23.75 -21.12 1.37
CA PRO A 876 22.71 -20.10 1.58
C PRO A 876 23.23 -18.66 1.54
N TRP A 877 24.53 -18.45 1.75
CA TRP A 877 25.17 -17.14 1.58
C TRP A 877 25.15 -16.64 0.12
N ARG A 878 25.21 -17.53 -0.88
CA ARG A 878 25.07 -17.16 -2.30
C ARG A 878 23.65 -16.72 -2.63
N SER A 879 22.64 -17.42 -2.08
CA SER A 879 21.25 -16.98 -2.15
C SER A 879 21.09 -15.59 -1.56
N SER A 880 21.69 -15.35 -0.39
CA SER A 880 21.68 -14.05 0.27
C SER A 880 22.26 -12.93 -0.62
N ASP A 881 23.38 -13.19 -1.30
CA ASP A 881 23.99 -12.22 -2.23
C ASP A 881 23.02 -11.89 -3.39
N ARG A 882 22.47 -12.92 -4.06
CA ARG A 882 21.56 -12.73 -5.20
C ARG A 882 20.26 -12.02 -4.81
N ILE A 883 19.62 -12.42 -3.72
CA ILE A 883 18.37 -11.81 -3.24
C ILE A 883 18.57 -10.33 -2.94
N ARG A 884 19.67 -9.98 -2.25
CA ARG A 884 19.96 -8.57 -1.92
C ARG A 884 20.24 -7.73 -3.16
N GLU A 885 20.97 -8.28 -4.13
CA GLU A 885 21.20 -7.62 -5.43
C GLU A 885 19.88 -7.37 -6.17
N ILE A 886 19.02 -8.40 -6.24
CA ILE A 886 17.71 -8.32 -6.90
C ILE A 886 16.85 -7.25 -6.24
N ILE A 887 16.71 -7.27 -4.90
CA ILE A 887 15.87 -6.29 -4.19
C ILE A 887 16.41 -4.87 -4.39
N ALA A 888 17.72 -4.67 -4.21
CA ALA A 888 18.33 -3.35 -4.34
C ALA A 888 18.19 -2.74 -5.74
N LYS A 889 18.17 -3.58 -6.79
CA LYS A 889 18.06 -3.13 -8.18
C LYS A 889 16.63 -2.85 -8.62
N ASN A 890 15.65 -3.57 -8.05
CA ASN A 890 14.33 -3.70 -8.67
C ASN A 890 13.16 -3.23 -7.78
N TYR A 891 13.39 -3.00 -6.49
CA TYR A 891 12.35 -2.58 -5.55
C TYR A 891 12.71 -1.28 -4.84
N ASN A 892 11.71 -0.42 -4.60
CA ASN A 892 11.84 0.81 -3.81
C ASN A 892 10.48 1.22 -3.22
N ASP A 893 10.45 2.27 -2.39
CA ASP A 893 9.24 2.75 -1.72
C ASP A 893 8.47 3.82 -2.51
N GLY A 894 8.79 4.04 -3.79
CA GLY A 894 8.15 4.98 -4.69
C GLY A 894 7.10 4.36 -5.63
N PRO A 895 6.41 5.17 -6.46
CA PRO A 895 5.32 4.69 -7.30
C PRO A 895 5.68 3.61 -8.33
N VAL A 896 6.92 3.61 -8.82
CA VAL A 896 7.49 2.56 -9.71
C VAL A 896 8.20 1.46 -8.92
N GLY A 897 7.81 1.23 -7.67
CA GLY A 897 8.53 0.41 -6.70
C GLY A 897 8.46 -1.11 -6.89
N LEU A 898 7.68 -1.58 -7.88
CA LEU A 898 7.56 -3.00 -8.24
C LEU A 898 8.12 -3.26 -9.65
N PRO A 899 8.81 -4.38 -9.88
CA PRO A 899 9.49 -4.65 -11.15
C PRO A 899 8.60 -5.21 -12.26
N GLY A 900 7.46 -5.79 -11.91
CA GLY A 900 6.48 -6.37 -12.82
C GLY A 900 5.09 -6.11 -12.27
N ASN A 901 4.08 -6.70 -12.90
CA ASN A 901 2.73 -6.74 -12.34
C ASN A 901 2.82 -7.31 -10.92
N ASP A 902 2.04 -6.77 -9.99
CA ASP A 902 2.05 -7.29 -8.61
C ASP A 902 1.35 -8.64 -8.48
N ASP A 903 0.53 -9.01 -9.48
CA ASP A 903 -0.16 -10.27 -9.68
C ASP A 903 -0.84 -10.77 -8.39
N SER A 904 -1.80 -9.97 -7.91
CA SER A 904 -2.54 -10.23 -6.67
C SER A 904 -1.63 -10.34 -5.43
N GLY A 905 -0.56 -9.56 -5.39
CA GLY A 905 0.37 -9.49 -4.27
C GLY A 905 1.47 -10.55 -4.27
N ALA A 906 1.70 -11.26 -5.38
CA ALA A 906 2.77 -12.25 -5.52
C ALA A 906 4.17 -11.61 -5.42
N MET A 907 4.43 -10.54 -6.17
CA MET A 907 5.69 -9.76 -6.07
C MET A 907 5.87 -9.16 -4.68
N SER A 908 4.80 -8.59 -4.14
CA SER A 908 4.77 -7.98 -2.81
C SER A 908 5.05 -8.99 -1.68
N SER A 909 4.48 -10.19 -1.74
CA SER A 909 4.74 -11.26 -0.76
C SER A 909 6.14 -11.87 -0.92
N TRP A 910 6.65 -11.97 -2.15
CA TRP A 910 8.04 -12.37 -2.42
C TRP A 910 9.02 -11.40 -1.73
N LEU A 911 8.80 -10.09 -1.90
CA LEU A 911 9.59 -9.06 -1.22
C LEU A 911 9.49 -9.19 0.31
N ALA A 912 8.27 -9.29 0.85
CA ALA A 912 8.05 -9.37 2.30
C ALA A 912 8.79 -10.55 2.93
N PHE A 913 8.70 -11.74 2.33
CA PHE A 913 9.43 -12.93 2.79
C PHE A 913 10.95 -12.70 2.83
N HIS A 914 11.52 -12.21 1.73
CA HIS A 914 12.96 -11.96 1.66
C HIS A 914 13.43 -10.85 2.61
N MET A 915 12.59 -9.85 2.89
CA MET A 915 12.90 -8.84 3.91
C MET A 915 13.00 -9.45 5.32
N ILE A 916 12.18 -10.45 5.63
CA ILE A 916 12.19 -11.21 6.89
C ILE A 916 13.40 -12.17 6.95
N GLY A 917 13.98 -12.55 5.80
CA GLY A 917 15.06 -13.53 5.71
C GLY A 917 14.57 -14.99 5.64
N LEU A 918 13.31 -15.18 5.23
CA LEU A 918 12.68 -16.49 5.04
C LEU A 918 12.07 -16.57 3.64
N TYR A 919 12.00 -17.75 3.02
CA TYR A 919 11.27 -17.93 1.77
C TYR A 919 10.58 -19.30 1.72
N PRO A 920 9.28 -19.41 1.41
CA PRO A 920 8.57 -20.69 1.41
C PRO A 920 8.97 -21.57 0.21
N ASN A 921 9.03 -22.88 0.40
CA ASN A 921 8.85 -23.83 -0.70
C ASN A 921 7.40 -24.31 -0.68
N ALA A 922 6.49 -23.48 -1.23
CA ALA A 922 5.03 -23.61 -1.06
C ALA A 922 4.49 -24.99 -1.42
N GLY A 923 3.66 -25.60 -0.58
CA GLY A 923 3.25 -27.02 -0.71
C GLY A 923 4.07 -27.95 0.20
N GLN A 924 5.09 -27.41 0.88
CA GLN A 924 5.94 -28.11 1.83
C GLN A 924 5.99 -27.35 3.17
N ASP A 925 6.35 -28.03 4.25
CA ASP A 925 6.20 -27.53 5.62
C ASP A 925 7.38 -26.68 6.12
N TYR A 926 8.16 -26.05 5.22
CA TYR A 926 9.38 -25.33 5.60
C TYR A 926 9.65 -24.04 4.83
N TYR A 927 10.53 -23.22 5.41
CA TYR A 927 11.00 -21.93 4.88
C TYR A 927 12.52 -21.89 4.83
N LEU A 928 13.09 -21.41 3.73
CA LEU A 928 14.53 -21.30 3.50
C LEU A 928 15.09 -20.04 4.19
N ILE A 929 16.09 -20.22 5.05
CA ILE A 929 16.68 -19.16 5.88
C ILE A 929 17.86 -18.53 5.15
N HIS A 930 17.81 -17.22 4.95
CA HIS A 930 18.87 -16.42 4.34
C HIS A 930 19.00 -15.06 5.04
N THR A 931 19.97 -14.23 4.63
CA THR A 931 20.19 -12.93 5.27
C THR A 931 18.98 -12.00 5.12
N PRO A 932 18.38 -11.52 6.21
CA PRO A 932 17.27 -10.59 6.16
C PRO A 932 17.69 -9.16 5.75
N LEU A 933 16.70 -8.34 5.39
CA LEU A 933 16.87 -6.89 5.26
C LEU A 933 16.44 -6.13 6.52
N LEU A 934 15.78 -6.82 7.44
CA LEU A 934 15.27 -6.33 8.71
C LEU A 934 16.13 -6.87 9.87
N THR A 935 16.37 -6.04 10.89
CA THR A 935 17.15 -6.43 12.07
C THR A 935 16.34 -7.33 13.02
N SER A 936 15.02 -7.14 13.08
CA SER A 936 14.13 -8.03 13.80
C SER A 936 12.73 -8.01 13.22
N THR A 937 12.09 -9.17 13.22
CA THR A 937 10.68 -9.39 12.87
C THR A 937 10.03 -10.26 13.94
N THR A 938 8.83 -9.90 14.39
CA THR A 938 8.03 -10.66 15.36
C THR A 938 6.70 -11.04 14.71
N PHE A 939 6.44 -12.34 14.63
CA PHE A 939 5.14 -12.89 14.25
C PHE A 939 4.26 -13.05 15.49
N HIS A 940 3.07 -12.45 15.45
CA HIS A 940 2.05 -12.54 16.50
C HIS A 940 1.03 -13.63 16.13
N LEU A 941 1.29 -14.83 16.66
CA LEU A 941 0.62 -16.06 16.29
C LEU A 941 -0.67 -16.27 17.10
N GLU A 942 -1.46 -17.27 16.70
CA GLU A 942 -2.65 -17.67 17.44
C GLU A 942 -2.31 -18.13 18.88
N GLY A 943 -3.26 -17.92 19.80
CA GLY A 943 -3.08 -18.27 21.20
C GLY A 943 -2.12 -17.35 21.98
N GLY A 944 -1.77 -16.19 21.43
CA GLY A 944 -0.90 -15.20 22.09
C GLY A 944 0.58 -15.57 22.11
N LYS A 945 0.99 -16.49 21.23
CA LYS A 945 2.40 -16.86 21.05
C LYS A 945 3.08 -15.86 20.14
N GLU A 946 4.37 -15.66 20.35
CA GLU A 946 5.22 -14.87 19.46
C GLU A 946 6.33 -15.76 18.88
N PHE A 947 6.67 -15.53 17.62
CA PHE A 947 7.91 -16.06 17.03
C PHE A 947 8.77 -14.92 16.50
N LYS A 948 10.02 -14.84 16.95
CA LYS A 948 10.94 -13.74 16.59
C LYS A 948 12.04 -14.23 15.67
N VAL A 949 12.35 -13.44 14.65
CA VAL A 949 13.56 -13.57 13.82
C VAL A 949 14.43 -12.37 14.12
N VAL A 950 15.64 -12.58 14.64
CA VAL A 950 16.55 -11.51 15.08
C VAL A 950 17.89 -11.66 14.38
N ALA A 951 18.37 -10.60 13.72
CA ALA A 951 19.65 -10.57 13.03
C ALA A 951 20.67 -9.72 13.81
N GLU A 952 21.41 -10.36 14.72
CA GLU A 952 22.39 -9.73 15.58
C GLU A 952 23.58 -9.19 14.78
N GLY A 953 23.78 -7.87 14.84
CA GLY A 953 24.89 -7.20 14.19
C GLY A 953 24.71 -7.00 12.68
N LEU A 954 23.51 -7.18 12.13
CA LEU A 954 23.18 -6.88 10.73
C LEU A 954 23.55 -5.44 10.39
N SER A 955 24.31 -5.27 9.29
CA SER A 955 24.62 -3.97 8.70
C SER A 955 24.99 -4.16 7.22
N ASP A 956 25.20 -3.07 6.48
CA ASP A 956 25.67 -3.15 5.10
C ASP A 956 27.03 -3.87 4.97
N LYS A 957 27.82 -3.89 6.05
CA LYS A 957 29.09 -4.64 6.11
C LYS A 957 28.91 -6.06 6.64
N ASN A 958 27.94 -6.30 7.50
CA ASN A 958 27.70 -7.60 8.15
C ASN A 958 26.44 -8.24 7.56
N CYS A 959 26.56 -8.83 6.37
CA CYS A 959 25.45 -9.41 5.63
C CYS A 959 25.52 -10.95 5.48
N TYR A 960 26.41 -11.62 6.21
CA TYR A 960 26.56 -13.08 6.14
C TYR A 960 26.24 -13.76 7.48
N ILE A 961 25.37 -14.76 7.47
CA ILE A 961 25.07 -15.57 8.65
C ILE A 961 26.30 -16.41 9.04
N GLN A 962 26.72 -16.29 10.29
CA GLN A 962 27.85 -17.02 10.88
C GLN A 962 27.41 -18.22 11.71
N GLY A 963 26.22 -18.13 12.30
CA GLY A 963 25.59 -19.17 13.11
C GLY A 963 24.17 -18.78 13.46
N VAL A 964 23.35 -19.77 13.78
CA VAL A 964 21.93 -19.57 14.11
C VAL A 964 21.59 -20.36 15.36
N THR A 965 20.75 -19.78 16.20
CA THR A 965 20.12 -20.51 17.31
C THR A 965 18.61 -20.44 17.21
N LEU A 966 17.95 -21.58 17.46
CA LEU A 966 16.50 -21.66 17.62
C LEU A 966 16.21 -21.93 19.10
N ASN A 967 15.53 -21.01 19.77
CA ASN A 967 15.21 -21.08 21.19
C ASN A 967 16.46 -21.31 22.08
N GLY A 968 17.54 -20.58 21.76
CA GLY A 968 18.83 -20.66 22.44
C GLY A 968 19.67 -21.91 22.15
N LYS A 969 19.18 -22.85 21.33
CA LYS A 969 19.91 -24.05 20.92
C LYS A 969 20.54 -23.85 19.55
N ASP A 970 21.75 -24.38 19.36
CA ASP A 970 22.43 -24.35 18.06
C ASP A 970 21.54 -24.97 16.97
N TYR A 971 21.45 -24.27 15.85
CA TYR A 971 20.59 -24.65 14.73
C TYR A 971 21.40 -24.59 13.42
N PRO A 972 22.02 -25.70 12.99
CA PRO A 972 22.95 -25.69 11.86
C PRO A 972 22.26 -25.77 10.48
N TYR A 973 20.93 -25.75 10.43
CA TYR A 973 20.13 -25.98 9.23
C TYR A 973 19.69 -24.69 8.55
N SER A 974 19.67 -24.69 7.22
CA SER A 974 19.24 -23.55 6.40
C SER A 974 17.76 -23.59 5.98
N ALA A 975 16.97 -24.50 6.56
CA ALA A 975 15.51 -24.45 6.50
C ALA A 975 14.91 -24.46 7.91
N LEU A 976 13.78 -23.78 8.10
CA LEU A 976 12.98 -23.72 9.33
C LEU A 976 11.62 -24.36 9.07
N ARG A 977 11.14 -25.24 9.96
CA ARG A 977 9.81 -25.85 9.79
C ARG A 977 8.71 -24.89 10.21
N HIS A 978 7.55 -24.99 9.55
CA HIS A 978 6.34 -24.26 9.91
C HIS A 978 5.92 -24.53 11.36
N LYS A 979 6.00 -25.79 11.81
CA LYS A 979 5.71 -26.17 13.20
C LYS A 979 6.57 -25.44 14.22
N ASP A 980 7.82 -25.10 13.88
CA ASP A 980 8.75 -24.43 14.78
C ASP A 980 8.38 -22.94 14.92
N ILE A 981 7.90 -22.32 13.84
CA ILE A 981 7.32 -20.97 13.88
C ILE A 981 6.05 -21.01 14.75
N MET A 982 5.09 -21.88 14.45
CA MET A 982 3.80 -21.97 15.15
C MET A 982 3.91 -22.39 16.63
N ALA A 983 5.02 -23.01 17.02
CA ALA A 983 5.33 -23.30 18.42
C ALA A 983 5.60 -22.02 19.24
N GLY A 984 5.99 -20.93 18.59
CA GLY A 984 6.51 -19.72 19.22
C GLY A 984 7.98 -19.87 19.63
N GLY A 985 8.64 -18.75 19.89
CA GLY A 985 10.05 -18.72 20.26
C GLY A 985 10.87 -17.68 19.52
N GLU A 986 12.15 -17.97 19.32
CA GLU A 986 13.10 -17.05 18.70
C GLU A 986 14.16 -17.78 17.86
N LEU A 987 14.37 -17.27 16.64
CA LEU A 987 15.45 -17.59 15.72
C LEU A 987 16.44 -16.42 15.71
N VAL A 988 17.65 -16.64 16.24
CA VAL A 988 18.71 -15.62 16.28
C VAL A 988 19.77 -15.93 15.23
N LEU A 989 19.99 -15.02 14.30
CA LEU A 989 20.99 -15.05 13.24
C LEU A 989 22.18 -14.16 13.64
N LYS A 990 23.36 -14.76 13.82
CA LYS A 990 24.59 -13.99 14.12
C LYS A 990 25.25 -13.56 12.82
N MET A 991 25.38 -12.25 12.60
CA MET A 991 25.86 -11.71 11.33
C MET A 991 27.37 -11.42 11.33
N GLY A 992 28.00 -11.50 10.15
CA GLY A 992 29.42 -11.26 9.95
C GLY A 992 29.74 -10.73 8.55
N LYS A 993 31.01 -10.35 8.34
CA LYS A 993 31.49 -9.64 7.14
C LYS A 993 31.83 -10.50 5.94
N LYS A 994 31.97 -11.81 6.14
CA LYS A 994 32.37 -12.78 5.12
C LYS A 994 31.50 -14.01 5.21
N PRO A 995 31.31 -14.77 4.12
CA PRO A 995 30.61 -16.04 4.14
C PRO A 995 31.12 -16.95 5.28
N GLY A 996 30.19 -17.45 6.09
CA GLY A 996 30.47 -18.39 7.17
C GLY A 996 30.36 -19.87 6.74
N ASN A 997 30.47 -20.79 7.69
CA ASN A 997 30.31 -22.24 7.47
C ASN A 997 28.92 -22.79 7.83
N TRP A 998 27.99 -21.92 8.23
CA TRP A 998 26.65 -22.31 8.67
C TRP A 998 25.72 -22.70 7.50
N GLY A 999 24.72 -23.55 7.79
CA GLY A 999 23.60 -23.80 6.87
C GLY A 999 23.91 -24.71 5.69
N LYS A 1000 24.89 -25.62 5.83
CA LYS A 1000 25.29 -26.57 4.78
C LYS A 1000 24.25 -27.63 4.45
N GLU A 1001 23.28 -27.84 5.34
CA GLU A 1001 22.20 -28.82 5.21
C GLU A 1001 20.86 -28.14 5.45
N LEU A 1002 19.80 -28.63 4.80
CA LEU A 1002 18.43 -28.14 5.01
C LEU A 1002 17.77 -28.69 6.28
N GLY A 1003 18.16 -29.89 6.74
CA GLY A 1003 17.59 -30.50 7.94
C GLY A 1003 16.16 -31.08 7.77
N LEU A 1004 15.73 -31.40 6.54
CA LEU A 1004 14.37 -31.85 6.23
C LEU A 1004 14.03 -33.30 6.66
N ASP A 1005 14.98 -34.05 7.21
CA ASP A 1005 14.75 -35.40 7.75
C ASP A 1005 14.58 -35.42 9.28
N LYS A 1006 14.61 -34.24 9.91
CA LYS A 1006 14.37 -34.00 11.34
C LYS A 1006 13.02 -33.32 11.57
#